data_AF-A0A7Z9Y419-F1
#
_entry.id   AF-A0A7Z9Y419-F1
#
_cell.length_a   1.000
_cell.length_b   1.000
_cell.length_c   1.000
_cell.angle_alpha   90.00
_cell.angle_beta   90.00
_cell.angle_gamma   90.00
#
_symmetry.space_group_name_H-M   'P 1'
#
loop_
_entity.id
_entity.type
_entity.pdbx_description
1 polymer ?
#
loop_
_entity_poly.entity_id
_entity_poly.type
_entity_poly.pdbx_seq_one_letter_code
_entity_poly.pdbx_strand_id
1 'polypeptide(L)'
;MKNLKPFVFIVLSALLLGLFLAACGGKEEPTPQPEPTAVPPTTAPEPTDVPAPTEEPTAVPEPTDAPEPTEEPAAAMTDLTSAEGGFSLQYPADWYTADLFGFTIIASAEDLLDTAEPGAEGAVVMVLSGPTDEFESDDPLTALNMAIDESIVGNDMEVVDGPTAVTIQGQDAAVATVKGTADDGTPQTGYMALIIGQGDGAGRAGIVIGMAPAEMEDEFLPIFKDIANTVAITAAAEVESGGGAAATEGIPESQGFLLYGDTVSGEVAAGDVSAWEFIGLEGEMIDIVVTPDDTLDAVVNVLDESGASILENGEVDDNFDTEEILGLTLPADGTYYIVVRGFADGGGTYELTIGEAGAVTAPPAGGDSGGIAYGETVSGTVSEPGAISSWTFTAVSGDLVGLVVKVFGDLDAVIDMVDAGGVSLLETTRDTTLGNENLLVEIPADGDYTIQVAGFEDSTGSFDLTLGYPMSNSVFASAELTEDEVDAGQVYPFIALAGNMVGIIVSPEEGLDTAVLVEQDGVVVEGIGYAAERGFDTLDGENYVFIAPEDGVYQFVVKNSVDTEFGGNTGTYDVGLHSSGNTIFELADQDTTVAITDGSGFVEYAIRGLAGQTLTLKVEPYTEFDAVVMVTDADGNLLQEETDAAGAGEIETLTYTFDEEATIFIQVHDAAGAAGAVYVMTVSLQ
;
A
#
# COMPACT_ATOMS: atom_id res chain seq x y z
N MET A 1 -7.80 -6.94 -21.35
CA MET A 1 -6.37 -7.27 -21.53
C MET A 1 -5.89 -7.70 -20.17
N LYS A 2 -5.62 -8.98 -19.94
CA LYS A 2 -5.60 -9.50 -18.55
C LYS A 2 -4.69 -8.73 -17.58
N ASN A 3 -3.59 -8.14 -18.05
CA ASN A 3 -2.61 -7.46 -17.21
C ASN A 3 -2.18 -6.06 -17.72
N LEU A 4 -2.98 -5.34 -18.53
CA LEU A 4 -2.52 -4.04 -19.06
C LEU A 4 -2.52 -2.91 -18.00
N LYS A 5 -3.38 -3.02 -17.00
CA LYS A 5 -3.47 -2.07 -15.88
C LYS A 5 -2.20 -2.06 -15.00
N PRO A 6 -1.68 -3.21 -14.51
CA PRO A 6 -0.41 -3.21 -13.76
C PRO A 6 0.77 -2.77 -14.63
N PHE A 7 0.80 -3.13 -15.91
CA PHE A 7 1.91 -2.77 -16.82
C PHE A 7 2.08 -1.26 -17.06
N VAL A 8 0.99 -0.51 -17.29
CA VAL A 8 1.05 0.95 -17.48
C VAL A 8 1.32 1.67 -16.15
N PHE A 9 0.81 1.14 -15.04
CA PHE A 9 0.99 1.69 -13.69
C PHE A 9 2.43 1.49 -13.16
N ILE A 10 3.05 0.34 -13.42
CA ILE A 10 4.44 0.01 -13.06
C ILE A 10 5.42 0.94 -13.78
N VAL A 11 5.23 1.19 -15.08
CA VAL A 11 6.13 2.07 -15.85
C VAL A 11 5.99 3.54 -15.45
N LEU A 12 4.80 3.98 -15.04
CA LEU A 12 4.58 5.33 -14.50
C LEU A 12 5.15 5.51 -13.08
N SER A 13 5.07 4.47 -12.27
CA SER A 13 5.65 4.45 -10.91
C SER A 13 7.18 4.40 -10.94
N ALA A 14 7.78 3.73 -11.93
CA ALA A 14 9.23 3.67 -12.14
C ALA A 14 9.86 5.04 -12.47
N LEU A 15 9.10 5.94 -13.10
CA LEU A 15 9.54 7.31 -13.40
C LEU A 15 9.56 8.23 -12.16
N LEU A 16 8.75 7.90 -11.16
CA LEU A 16 8.64 8.63 -9.89
C LEU A 16 9.86 8.38 -8.99
N LEU A 17 10.53 7.23 -9.13
CA LEU A 17 11.65 6.82 -8.26
C LEU A 17 13.02 7.41 -8.66
N GLY A 18 13.15 7.98 -9.87
CA GLY A 18 14.40 8.56 -10.38
C GLY A 18 14.70 10.01 -9.97
N LEU A 19 13.81 10.71 -9.25
CA LEU A 19 13.88 12.18 -9.09
C LEU A 19 14.24 12.70 -7.69
N PHE A 20 14.49 11.84 -6.71
CA PHE A 20 15.00 12.28 -5.41
C PHE A 20 16.51 12.16 -5.33
N LEU A 21 17.25 13.11 -5.92
CA LEU A 21 18.57 13.56 -5.43
C LEU A 21 19.07 14.78 -6.24
N ALA A 22 18.59 15.99 -5.90
CA ALA A 22 19.40 17.21 -5.72
C ALA A 22 18.57 18.51 -5.79
N ALA A 23 18.19 19.09 -4.65
CA ALA A 23 18.07 20.55 -4.52
C ALA A 23 17.98 21.00 -3.05
N CYS A 24 19.13 21.18 -2.41
CA CYS A 24 19.25 22.07 -1.25
C CYS A 24 19.24 23.53 -1.74
N GLY A 25 18.29 24.36 -1.31
CA GLY A 25 18.34 25.82 -1.59
C GLY A 25 17.08 26.60 -1.24
N GLY A 26 17.00 27.12 -0.01
CA GLY A 26 15.81 27.78 0.52
C GLY A 26 15.47 29.17 -0.03
N LYS A 27 14.24 29.63 0.28
CA LYS A 27 13.90 31.06 0.38
C LYS A 27 12.54 31.37 1.04
N GLU A 28 12.64 32.18 2.10
CA GLU A 28 11.79 33.29 2.59
C GLU A 28 10.25 33.15 2.68
N GLU A 29 9.76 33.28 3.93
CA GLU A 29 8.37 33.46 4.37
C GLU A 29 7.67 34.70 3.78
N PRO A 30 6.36 34.63 3.47
CA PRO A 30 5.53 35.80 3.25
C PRO A 30 4.85 36.29 4.55
N THR A 31 4.91 37.60 4.76
CA THR A 31 4.34 38.34 5.91
C THR A 31 2.80 38.44 5.80
N PRO A 32 2.04 38.43 6.92
CA PRO A 32 0.57 38.43 6.90
C PRO A 32 -0.06 39.77 6.47
N GLN A 33 -1.15 39.67 5.69
CA GLN A 33 -2.00 40.76 5.21
C GLN A 33 -3.10 41.11 6.24
N PRO A 34 -3.43 42.41 6.48
CA PRO A 34 -4.39 42.78 7.52
C PRO A 34 -5.86 42.70 7.06
N GLU A 35 -6.74 42.39 8.02
CA GLU A 35 -8.20 42.21 7.87
C GLU A 35 -8.96 43.48 7.38
N PRO A 36 -10.09 43.30 6.65
CA PRO A 36 -10.88 44.41 6.15
C PRO A 36 -11.84 45.00 7.20
N THR A 37 -11.78 46.33 7.35
CA THR A 37 -12.73 47.12 8.18
C THR A 37 -14.05 47.37 7.44
N ALA A 38 -15.17 47.09 8.11
CA ALA A 38 -16.53 47.31 7.60
C ALA A 38 -16.89 48.81 7.41
N VAL A 39 -17.61 49.14 6.34
CA VAL A 39 -18.15 50.49 6.03
C VAL A 39 -19.69 50.44 6.03
N PRO A 40 -20.40 51.44 6.61
CA PRO A 40 -21.86 51.42 6.74
C PRO A 40 -22.61 51.87 5.46
N PRO A 41 -23.93 51.59 5.33
CA PRO A 41 -24.65 51.77 4.07
C PRO A 41 -25.04 53.23 3.84
N THR A 42 -24.90 53.70 2.58
CA THR A 42 -25.34 55.03 2.15
C THR A 42 -26.58 54.93 1.27
N THR A 43 -27.54 55.81 1.57
CA THR A 43 -28.92 55.91 1.08
C THR A 43 -29.07 56.29 -0.40
N ALA A 44 -30.15 55.78 -1.01
CA ALA A 44 -30.62 56.06 -2.37
C ALA A 44 -31.19 57.49 -2.56
N PRO A 45 -31.06 58.10 -3.75
CA PRO A 45 -31.90 59.21 -4.18
C PRO A 45 -32.97 58.81 -5.21
N GLU A 46 -34.10 59.54 -5.14
CA GLU A 46 -35.34 59.45 -5.93
C GLU A 46 -35.23 60.05 -7.36
N PRO A 47 -36.24 59.83 -8.24
CA PRO A 47 -36.10 59.87 -9.70
C PRO A 47 -36.28 61.25 -10.32
N THR A 48 -35.87 61.43 -11.57
CA THR A 48 -36.24 62.60 -12.38
C THR A 48 -36.53 62.20 -13.82
N ASP A 49 -37.52 62.90 -14.38
CA ASP A 49 -38.42 62.52 -15.46
C ASP A 49 -37.86 62.41 -16.90
N VAL A 50 -38.63 61.64 -17.66
CA VAL A 50 -38.61 61.34 -19.09
C VAL A 50 -38.93 62.55 -19.98
N PRO A 51 -38.29 62.67 -21.16
CA PRO A 51 -38.92 63.22 -22.35
C PRO A 51 -39.19 62.14 -23.42
N ALA A 52 -40.35 62.23 -24.06
CA ALA A 52 -40.79 61.46 -25.24
C ALA A 52 -40.92 62.41 -26.47
N PRO A 53 -41.36 61.96 -27.67
CA PRO A 53 -40.77 60.95 -28.57
C PRO A 53 -40.64 61.47 -30.03
N THR A 54 -39.69 60.98 -30.84
CA THR A 54 -39.66 61.08 -32.34
C THR A 54 -38.43 60.27 -32.83
N GLU A 55 -38.38 59.38 -33.83
CA GLU A 55 -39.26 58.93 -34.92
C GLU A 55 -39.06 57.42 -35.21
N GLU A 56 -39.90 56.87 -36.08
CA GLU A 56 -40.00 55.48 -36.57
C GLU A 56 -38.71 54.87 -37.20
N PRO A 57 -38.61 53.52 -37.26
CA PRO A 57 -37.36 52.81 -37.45
C PRO A 57 -36.92 52.78 -38.92
N THR A 58 -35.63 53.05 -39.16
CA THR A 58 -34.98 52.69 -40.43
C THR A 58 -34.50 51.24 -40.32
N ALA A 59 -34.81 50.44 -41.34
CA ALA A 59 -34.55 49.00 -41.41
C ALA A 59 -33.10 48.64 -41.04
N VAL A 60 -32.98 47.61 -40.20
CA VAL A 60 -31.72 46.93 -39.88
C VAL A 60 -31.22 46.23 -41.16
N PRO A 61 -29.97 46.45 -41.60
CA PRO A 61 -29.40 45.69 -42.71
C PRO A 61 -29.26 44.21 -42.30
N GLU A 62 -29.51 43.31 -43.25
CA GLU A 62 -29.29 41.87 -43.06
C GLU A 62 -27.87 41.60 -42.51
N PRO A 63 -27.71 40.64 -41.56
CA PRO A 63 -26.40 40.31 -41.04
C PRO A 63 -25.53 39.85 -42.21
N THR A 64 -24.37 40.47 -42.33
CA THR A 64 -23.32 40.06 -43.26
C THR A 64 -22.78 38.72 -42.76
N ASP A 65 -22.74 37.73 -43.63
CA ASP A 65 -22.18 36.41 -43.34
C ASP A 65 -20.81 36.59 -42.65
N ALA A 66 -20.66 35.94 -41.49
CA ALA A 66 -19.39 35.84 -40.82
C ALA A 66 -18.39 35.18 -41.77
N PRO A 67 -17.14 35.67 -41.86
CA PRO A 67 -16.13 34.99 -42.67
C PRO A 67 -15.98 33.56 -42.16
N GLU A 68 -15.95 32.59 -43.09
CA GLU A 68 -15.58 31.21 -42.78
C GLU A 68 -14.24 31.20 -42.00
N PRO A 69 -14.08 30.35 -40.98
CA PRO A 69 -12.82 30.23 -40.26
C PRO A 69 -11.72 29.97 -41.27
N THR A 70 -10.66 30.76 -41.22
CA THR A 70 -9.45 30.46 -41.98
C THR A 70 -8.84 29.25 -41.30
N GLU A 71 -8.80 28.11 -42.01
CA GLU A 71 -8.14 26.89 -41.52
C GLU A 71 -6.73 27.25 -41.06
N GLU A 72 -6.48 26.99 -39.78
CA GLU A 72 -5.16 27.06 -39.17
C GLU A 72 -4.23 26.11 -39.95
N PRO A 73 -2.96 26.48 -40.21
CA PRO A 73 -2.06 25.59 -40.93
C PRO A 73 -1.94 24.28 -40.13
N ALA A 74 -2.36 23.16 -40.72
CA ALA A 74 -2.22 21.84 -40.12
C ALA A 74 -0.78 21.66 -39.61
N ALA A 75 -0.63 21.21 -38.37
CA ALA A 75 0.68 20.89 -37.79
C ALA A 75 1.45 20.00 -38.78
N ALA A 76 2.73 20.30 -39.00
CA ALA A 76 3.55 19.46 -39.84
C ALA A 76 3.68 18.09 -39.15
N MET A 77 3.20 17.02 -39.78
CA MET A 77 3.29 15.67 -39.22
C MET A 77 4.52 14.92 -39.75
N THR A 78 5.08 14.04 -38.92
CA THR A 78 6.20 13.14 -39.21
C THR A 78 5.73 11.68 -39.10
N ASP A 79 6.25 10.81 -39.97
CA ASP A 79 5.95 9.38 -39.95
C ASP A 79 6.75 8.66 -38.83
N LEU A 80 6.07 7.79 -38.08
CA LEU A 80 6.65 6.82 -37.15
C LEU A 80 6.32 5.40 -37.64
N THR A 81 7.28 4.49 -37.57
CA THR A 81 7.08 3.07 -37.90
C THR A 81 7.80 2.22 -36.86
N SER A 82 7.03 1.43 -36.12
CA SER A 82 7.54 0.41 -35.21
C SER A 82 7.45 -0.96 -35.90
N ALA A 83 8.58 -1.44 -36.38
CA ALA A 83 8.65 -2.74 -37.05
C ALA A 83 8.43 -3.90 -36.05
N GLU A 84 8.89 -3.75 -34.82
CA GLU A 84 8.72 -4.73 -33.73
C GLU A 84 7.31 -4.68 -33.15
N GLY A 85 6.78 -3.48 -32.89
CA GLY A 85 5.39 -3.28 -32.47
C GLY A 85 4.36 -3.58 -33.56
N GLY A 86 4.80 -3.69 -34.83
CA GLY A 86 3.92 -4.00 -35.96
C GLY A 86 2.90 -2.89 -36.23
N PHE A 87 3.31 -1.63 -36.19
CA PHE A 87 2.43 -0.51 -36.53
C PHE A 87 3.18 0.68 -37.17
N SER A 88 2.41 1.57 -37.79
CA SER A 88 2.88 2.88 -38.24
C SER A 88 1.82 3.95 -37.99
N LEU A 89 2.25 5.19 -37.79
CA LEU A 89 1.39 6.35 -37.57
C LEU A 89 2.10 7.65 -37.97
N GLN A 90 1.38 8.76 -37.92
CA GLN A 90 1.93 10.11 -38.04
C GLN A 90 1.67 10.92 -36.77
N TYR A 91 2.63 11.75 -36.40
CA TYR A 91 2.56 12.60 -35.20
C TYR A 91 3.17 14.00 -35.46
N PRO A 92 2.87 15.03 -34.65
CA PRO A 92 3.41 16.37 -34.86
C PRO A 92 4.95 16.37 -34.87
N ALA A 93 5.55 17.03 -35.85
CA ALA A 93 6.99 16.97 -36.10
C ALA A 93 7.86 17.65 -35.02
N ASP A 94 7.24 18.44 -34.15
CA ASP A 94 7.84 19.10 -33.00
C ASP A 94 7.64 18.32 -31.68
N TRP A 95 6.96 17.18 -31.72
CA TRP A 95 6.82 16.28 -30.57
C TRP A 95 7.98 15.29 -30.50
N TYR A 96 8.14 14.72 -29.31
CA TYR A 96 9.20 13.80 -28.95
C TYR A 96 8.65 12.38 -28.91
N THR A 97 9.52 11.38 -29.13
CA THR A 97 9.13 9.97 -29.11
C THR A 97 10.13 9.13 -28.34
N ALA A 98 9.65 8.18 -27.54
CA ALA A 98 10.44 7.16 -26.88
C ALA A 98 9.75 5.80 -27.04
N ASP A 99 10.55 4.75 -27.22
CA ASP A 99 10.08 3.37 -27.09
C ASP A 99 10.44 2.91 -25.67
N LEU A 100 9.42 2.52 -24.91
CA LEU A 100 9.52 2.15 -23.50
C LEU A 100 8.77 0.84 -23.33
N PHE A 101 9.49 -0.21 -22.90
CA PHE A 101 8.92 -1.45 -22.40
C PHE A 101 7.65 -1.91 -23.16
N GLY A 102 7.77 -2.31 -24.43
CA GLY A 102 6.63 -2.87 -25.19
C GLY A 102 5.59 -1.88 -25.72
N PHE A 103 5.75 -0.57 -25.51
CA PHE A 103 4.91 0.48 -26.10
C PHE A 103 5.71 1.70 -26.57
N THR A 104 5.08 2.56 -27.37
CA THR A 104 5.67 3.80 -27.85
C THR A 104 4.96 5.01 -27.22
N ILE A 105 5.73 5.91 -26.64
CA ILE A 105 5.27 7.20 -26.11
C ILE A 105 5.59 8.30 -27.11
N ILE A 106 4.63 9.20 -27.32
CA ILE A 106 4.78 10.42 -28.12
C ILE A 106 4.30 11.59 -27.26
N ALA A 107 5.17 12.58 -27.02
CA ALA A 107 4.88 13.65 -26.07
C ALA A 107 5.15 15.03 -26.64
N SER A 108 4.34 16.00 -26.21
CA SER A 108 4.44 17.41 -26.62
C SER A 108 5.71 18.12 -26.12
N ALA A 109 6.39 17.54 -25.12
CA ALA A 109 7.67 17.99 -24.60
C ALA A 109 8.56 16.79 -24.23
N GLU A 110 9.87 16.98 -24.20
CA GLU A 110 10.86 15.89 -24.01
C GLU A 110 10.83 15.31 -22.60
N ASP A 111 10.59 16.14 -21.59
CA ASP A 111 10.43 15.76 -20.19
C ASP A 111 9.16 14.96 -19.91
N LEU A 112 8.16 15.05 -20.80
CA LEU A 112 6.93 14.27 -20.72
C LEU A 112 7.06 12.86 -21.31
N LEU A 113 8.20 12.50 -21.92
CA LEU A 113 8.45 11.11 -22.32
C LEU A 113 8.56 10.17 -21.12
N ASP A 114 8.95 10.75 -19.99
CA ASP A 114 9.34 10.10 -18.75
C ASP A 114 8.47 10.65 -17.58
N THR A 115 7.25 11.11 -17.86
CA THR A 115 6.34 11.61 -16.81
C THR A 115 5.64 10.48 -16.08
N ALA A 116 5.52 10.61 -14.75
CA ALA A 116 4.72 9.71 -13.91
C ALA A 116 3.21 10.00 -13.98
N GLU A 117 2.80 11.14 -14.56
CA GLU A 117 1.40 11.52 -14.73
C GLU A 117 1.11 12.01 -16.17
N PRO A 118 0.92 11.08 -17.14
CA PRO A 118 0.59 11.41 -18.51
C PRO A 118 -0.64 12.29 -18.55
N GLY A 119 -0.62 13.34 -19.36
CA GLY A 119 -1.76 14.22 -19.47
C GLY A 119 -1.97 15.20 -18.31
N ALA A 120 -1.14 15.22 -17.25
CA ALA A 120 -1.30 16.18 -16.15
C ALA A 120 -0.63 17.54 -16.43
N GLU A 121 0.54 17.53 -17.08
CA GLU A 121 1.28 18.76 -17.40
C GLU A 121 1.25 19.13 -18.90
N GLY A 122 0.95 18.16 -19.76
CA GLY A 122 0.94 18.35 -21.21
C GLY A 122 0.45 17.11 -21.95
N ALA A 123 0.46 17.18 -23.28
CA ALA A 123 -0.09 16.11 -24.10
C ALA A 123 0.87 14.92 -24.23
N VAL A 124 0.35 13.73 -23.95
CA VAL A 124 1.04 12.43 -24.08
C VAL A 124 0.15 11.49 -24.87
N VAL A 125 0.74 10.74 -25.80
CA VAL A 125 0.10 9.68 -26.58
C VAL A 125 0.86 8.39 -26.37
N MET A 126 0.16 7.36 -25.91
CA MET A 126 0.68 6.01 -25.76
C MET A 126 0.12 5.10 -26.85
N VAL A 127 0.98 4.27 -27.42
CA VAL A 127 0.63 3.32 -28.47
C VAL A 127 1.10 1.93 -28.09
N LEU A 128 0.14 1.02 -27.95
CA LEU A 128 0.38 -0.38 -27.63
C LEU A 128 -0.15 -1.24 -28.76
N SER A 129 0.59 -2.28 -29.15
CA SER A 129 0.21 -3.15 -30.27
C SER A 129 0.73 -4.56 -30.06
N GLY A 130 -0.15 -5.55 -30.24
CA GLY A 130 0.12 -6.95 -29.94
C GLY A 130 -0.81 -7.91 -30.68
N PRO A 131 -0.64 -9.23 -30.48
CA PRO A 131 -1.59 -10.26 -30.91
C PRO A 131 -3.05 -9.96 -30.49
N THR A 132 -4.04 -10.24 -31.35
CA THR A 132 -5.45 -9.89 -31.05
C THR A 132 -6.01 -10.64 -29.84
N ASP A 133 -5.50 -11.83 -29.52
CA ASP A 133 -5.88 -12.61 -28.34
C ASP A 133 -5.51 -11.94 -27.00
N GLU A 134 -4.51 -11.05 -26.98
CA GLU A 134 -4.19 -10.21 -25.81
C GLU A 134 -5.23 -9.10 -25.58
N PHE A 135 -5.98 -8.72 -26.62
CA PHE A 135 -7.02 -7.68 -26.57
C PHE A 135 -8.42 -8.24 -26.24
N GLU A 136 -8.50 -9.52 -25.88
CA GLU A 136 -9.68 -10.27 -25.39
C GLU A 136 -10.90 -10.35 -26.34
N SER A 137 -10.91 -9.56 -27.42
CA SER A 137 -11.95 -9.58 -28.44
C SER A 137 -11.43 -9.12 -29.81
N ASP A 138 -11.84 -9.85 -30.85
CA ASP A 138 -11.63 -9.43 -32.26
C ASP A 138 -12.65 -8.37 -32.71
N ASP A 139 -13.63 -8.02 -31.88
CA ASP A 139 -14.59 -6.94 -32.14
C ASP A 139 -14.07 -5.63 -31.52
N PRO A 140 -13.76 -4.59 -32.32
CA PRO A 140 -13.10 -3.40 -31.79
C PRO A 140 -13.94 -2.63 -30.78
N LEU A 141 -15.28 -2.69 -30.90
CA LEU A 141 -16.16 -2.02 -29.96
C LEU A 141 -16.15 -2.73 -28.60
N THR A 142 -16.21 -4.06 -28.60
CA THR A 142 -16.13 -4.87 -27.39
C THR A 142 -14.77 -4.69 -26.72
N ALA A 143 -13.68 -4.80 -27.48
CA ALA A 143 -12.32 -4.62 -26.95
C ALA A 143 -12.09 -3.21 -26.39
N LEU A 144 -12.60 -2.15 -27.05
CA LEU A 144 -12.46 -0.79 -26.51
C LEU A 144 -13.31 -0.56 -25.24
N ASN A 145 -14.53 -1.12 -25.17
CA ASN A 145 -15.31 -1.04 -23.93
C ASN A 145 -14.60 -1.76 -22.79
N MET A 146 -14.00 -2.93 -23.04
CA MET A 146 -13.23 -3.66 -22.04
C MET A 146 -11.99 -2.87 -21.60
N ALA A 147 -11.27 -2.26 -22.53
CA ALA A 147 -10.13 -1.40 -22.25
C ALA A 147 -10.51 -0.18 -21.37
N ILE A 148 -11.68 0.42 -21.61
CA ILE A 148 -12.19 1.54 -20.81
C ILE A 148 -12.63 1.07 -19.41
N ASP A 149 -13.38 -0.03 -19.33
CA ASP A 149 -13.87 -0.59 -18.06
C ASP A 149 -12.72 -1.10 -17.17
N GLU A 150 -11.62 -1.57 -17.78
CA GLU A 150 -10.38 -1.94 -17.10
C GLU A 150 -9.53 -0.72 -16.68
N SER A 151 -9.95 0.51 -17.02
CA SER A 151 -9.34 1.80 -16.66
C SER A 151 -7.80 1.86 -16.78
N ILE A 152 -7.29 1.52 -17.97
CA ILE A 152 -5.86 1.51 -18.36
C ILE A 152 -5.14 2.87 -18.14
N VAL A 153 -5.87 3.94 -17.80
CA VAL A 153 -5.36 5.32 -17.85
C VAL A 153 -5.68 6.16 -16.61
N GLY A 154 -5.84 5.51 -15.45
CA GLY A 154 -6.09 6.16 -14.16
C GLY A 154 -7.47 5.86 -13.57
N ASN A 155 -7.66 6.18 -12.29
CA ASN A 155 -8.94 6.01 -11.59
C ASN A 155 -9.98 7.04 -12.08
N ASP A 156 -11.25 6.65 -12.15
CA ASP A 156 -12.40 7.51 -12.49
C ASP A 156 -12.43 8.16 -13.91
N MET A 157 -12.29 7.35 -14.97
CA MET A 157 -12.59 7.81 -16.34
C MET A 157 -14.07 7.67 -16.72
N GLU A 158 -14.67 8.76 -17.19
CA GLU A 158 -16.01 8.84 -17.78
C GLU A 158 -15.94 8.96 -19.31
N VAL A 159 -16.67 8.10 -20.02
CA VAL A 159 -16.84 8.23 -21.47
C VAL A 159 -17.83 9.35 -21.78
N VAL A 160 -17.35 10.39 -22.47
CA VAL A 160 -18.17 11.56 -22.84
C VAL A 160 -18.64 11.52 -24.29
N ASP A 161 -17.98 10.74 -25.16
CA ASP A 161 -18.41 10.48 -26.54
C ASP A 161 -17.94 9.09 -26.99
N GLY A 162 -18.82 8.30 -27.64
CA GLY A 162 -18.58 6.89 -27.96
C GLY A 162 -18.81 5.91 -26.78
N PRO A 163 -18.22 4.70 -26.81
CA PRO A 163 -17.40 4.15 -27.88
C PRO A 163 -18.19 3.93 -29.17
N THR A 164 -17.59 4.24 -30.31
CA THR A 164 -18.23 4.11 -31.64
C THR A 164 -17.33 3.33 -32.59
N ALA A 165 -17.90 2.32 -33.25
CA ALA A 165 -17.21 1.60 -34.32
C ALA A 165 -16.98 2.50 -35.54
N VAL A 166 -15.74 2.53 -36.02
CA VAL A 166 -15.27 3.33 -37.15
C VAL A 166 -14.33 2.50 -38.04
N THR A 167 -13.77 3.13 -39.07
CA THR A 167 -12.74 2.51 -39.91
C THR A 167 -11.55 3.46 -39.99
N ILE A 168 -10.37 2.99 -39.56
CA ILE A 168 -9.11 3.75 -39.58
C ILE A 168 -8.16 3.08 -40.57
N GLN A 169 -7.70 3.82 -41.58
CA GLN A 169 -6.83 3.29 -42.65
C GLN A 169 -7.37 2.01 -43.34
N GLY A 170 -8.69 1.82 -43.37
CA GLY A 170 -9.33 0.62 -43.94
C GLY A 170 -9.38 -0.59 -42.99
N GLN A 171 -9.01 -0.40 -41.72
CA GLN A 171 -9.05 -1.40 -40.65
C GLN A 171 -10.26 -1.16 -39.74
N ASP A 172 -10.82 -2.24 -39.19
CA ASP A 172 -11.92 -2.17 -38.24
C ASP A 172 -11.42 -1.57 -36.93
N ALA A 173 -12.10 -0.54 -36.43
CA ALA A 173 -11.67 0.19 -35.24
C ALA A 173 -12.86 0.67 -34.41
N ALA A 174 -12.59 1.07 -33.17
CA ALA A 174 -13.53 1.79 -32.33
C ALA A 174 -12.82 2.96 -31.66
N VAL A 175 -13.57 4.03 -31.38
CA VAL A 175 -13.02 5.25 -30.78
C VAL A 175 -13.92 5.77 -29.67
N ALA A 176 -13.33 6.40 -28.66
CA ALA A 176 -14.03 7.05 -27.56
C ALA A 176 -13.30 8.33 -27.14
N THR A 177 -14.06 9.33 -26.68
CA THR A 177 -13.52 10.48 -25.94
C THR A 177 -13.84 10.27 -24.47
N VAL A 178 -12.82 10.44 -23.63
CA VAL A 178 -12.90 10.21 -22.19
C VAL A 178 -12.52 11.47 -21.43
N LYS A 179 -13.02 11.59 -20.21
CA LYS A 179 -12.59 12.57 -19.21
C LYS A 179 -12.28 11.84 -17.92
N GLY A 180 -11.26 12.27 -17.20
CA GLY A 180 -10.84 11.66 -15.95
C GLY A 180 -10.17 12.66 -15.03
N THR A 181 -9.58 12.15 -13.97
CA THR A 181 -8.77 12.94 -13.04
C THR A 181 -7.45 12.20 -12.83
N ALA A 182 -6.33 12.92 -12.90
CA ALA A 182 -5.02 12.39 -12.53
C ALA A 182 -4.96 12.10 -11.02
N ASP A 183 -3.94 11.36 -10.57
CA ASP A 183 -3.77 10.98 -9.16
C ASP A 183 -3.54 12.21 -8.25
N ASP A 184 -2.96 13.29 -8.80
CA ASP A 184 -2.82 14.59 -8.12
C ASP A 184 -4.12 15.42 -8.04
N GLY A 185 -5.21 14.94 -8.65
CA GLY A 185 -6.50 15.64 -8.73
C GLY A 185 -6.69 16.52 -9.97
N THR A 186 -5.74 16.55 -10.91
CA THR A 186 -5.82 17.36 -12.14
C THR A 186 -6.86 16.80 -13.12
N PRO A 187 -7.87 17.58 -13.54
CA PRO A 187 -8.84 17.11 -14.54
C PRO A 187 -8.18 16.89 -15.91
N GLN A 188 -8.49 15.77 -16.55
CA GLN A 188 -7.93 15.38 -17.84
C GLN A 188 -8.99 15.12 -18.90
N THR A 189 -8.57 15.23 -20.16
CA THR A 189 -9.34 14.79 -21.33
C THR A 189 -8.49 13.87 -22.19
N GLY A 190 -9.12 12.86 -22.76
CA GLY A 190 -8.42 11.91 -23.62
C GLY A 190 -9.23 11.42 -24.81
N TYR A 191 -8.51 10.84 -25.75
CA TYR A 191 -9.06 10.17 -26.92
C TYR A 191 -8.44 8.79 -27.06
N MET A 192 -9.28 7.78 -27.15
CA MET A 192 -8.88 6.40 -27.28
C MET A 192 -9.31 5.86 -28.65
N ALA A 193 -8.43 5.12 -29.30
CA ALA A 193 -8.72 4.40 -30.53
C ALA A 193 -8.17 2.98 -30.44
N LEU A 194 -9.02 1.97 -30.65
CA LEU A 194 -8.61 0.57 -30.76
C LEU A 194 -8.81 0.09 -32.19
N ILE A 195 -7.77 -0.48 -32.78
CA ILE A 195 -7.68 -0.83 -34.20
C ILE A 195 -7.33 -2.30 -34.34
N ILE A 196 -8.16 -3.06 -35.05
CA ILE A 196 -7.91 -4.47 -35.38
C ILE A 196 -7.19 -4.54 -36.73
N GLY A 197 -5.99 -5.11 -36.72
CA GLY A 197 -5.16 -5.26 -37.91
C GLY A 197 -5.84 -6.10 -38.99
N GLN A 198 -5.63 -5.68 -40.23
CA GLN A 198 -6.16 -6.35 -41.43
C GLN A 198 -5.03 -6.66 -42.40
N GLY A 199 -5.24 -7.58 -43.33
CA GLY A 199 -4.23 -7.89 -44.35
C GLY A 199 -2.97 -8.53 -43.75
N ASP A 200 -1.84 -7.82 -43.83
CA ASP A 200 -0.57 -8.27 -43.24
C ASP A 200 -0.52 -8.09 -41.72
N GLY A 201 -1.33 -7.20 -41.13
CA GLY A 201 -1.53 -7.09 -39.69
C GLY A 201 -2.63 -8.00 -39.12
N ALA A 202 -3.18 -8.93 -39.90
CA ALA A 202 -4.26 -9.80 -39.44
C ALA A 202 -3.81 -10.67 -38.25
N GLY A 203 -4.61 -10.69 -37.18
CA GLY A 203 -4.26 -11.35 -35.91
C GLY A 203 -3.48 -10.45 -34.95
N ARG A 204 -3.40 -9.15 -35.23
CA ARG A 204 -2.91 -8.13 -34.31
C ARG A 204 -3.97 -7.06 -34.05
N ALA A 205 -3.83 -6.36 -32.94
CA ALA A 205 -4.58 -5.15 -32.64
C ALA A 205 -3.64 -4.12 -32.01
N GLY A 206 -4.05 -2.86 -32.05
CA GLY A 206 -3.37 -1.80 -31.33
C GLY A 206 -4.34 -0.82 -30.72
N ILE A 207 -3.93 -0.23 -29.60
CA ILE A 207 -4.65 0.82 -28.91
C ILE A 207 -3.79 2.09 -28.85
N VAL A 208 -4.40 3.22 -29.18
CA VAL A 208 -3.82 4.55 -29.06
C VAL A 208 -4.60 5.31 -28.01
N ILE A 209 -3.87 5.89 -27.06
CA ILE A 209 -4.42 6.61 -25.93
C ILE A 209 -3.73 7.97 -25.88
N GLY A 210 -4.46 9.02 -26.24
CA GLY A 210 -3.99 10.41 -26.08
C GLY A 210 -4.63 11.05 -24.86
N MET A 211 -3.83 11.72 -24.03
CA MET A 211 -4.29 12.45 -22.85
C MET A 211 -3.63 13.82 -22.71
N ALA A 212 -4.39 14.78 -22.19
CA ALA A 212 -3.95 16.12 -21.86
C ALA A 212 -4.78 16.72 -20.72
N PRO A 213 -4.33 17.82 -20.09
CA PRO A 213 -5.13 18.56 -19.11
C PRO A 213 -6.44 19.02 -19.74
N ALA A 214 -7.54 18.95 -18.98
CA ALA A 214 -8.86 19.26 -19.49
C ALA A 214 -8.98 20.71 -19.99
N GLU A 215 -8.20 21.64 -19.44
CA GLU A 215 -8.13 23.02 -19.93
C GLU A 215 -7.50 23.17 -21.33
N MET A 216 -6.76 22.15 -21.81
CA MET A 216 -6.10 22.12 -23.12
C MET A 216 -6.84 21.22 -24.13
N GLU A 217 -8.11 20.85 -23.83
CA GLU A 217 -8.95 20.01 -24.70
C GLU A 217 -9.04 20.53 -26.14
N ASP A 218 -9.31 21.83 -26.31
CA ASP A 218 -9.48 22.45 -27.63
C ASP A 218 -8.20 22.38 -28.49
N GLU A 219 -7.03 22.29 -27.85
CA GLU A 219 -5.73 22.21 -28.52
C GLU A 219 -5.37 20.77 -28.88
N PHE A 220 -5.44 19.84 -27.92
CA PHE A 220 -4.87 18.50 -28.08
C PHE A 220 -5.86 17.43 -28.53
N LEU A 221 -7.16 17.56 -28.23
CA LEU A 221 -8.14 16.57 -28.65
C LEU A 221 -8.21 16.40 -30.19
N PRO A 222 -8.14 17.47 -31.01
CA PRO A 222 -8.02 17.33 -32.47
C PRO A 222 -6.74 16.61 -32.89
N ILE A 223 -5.62 16.87 -32.22
CA ILE A 223 -4.32 16.26 -32.53
C ILE A 223 -4.34 14.75 -32.24
N PHE A 224 -4.92 14.31 -31.11
CA PHE A 224 -5.06 12.89 -30.81
C PHE A 224 -5.91 12.16 -31.85
N LYS A 225 -6.98 12.80 -32.32
CA LYS A 225 -7.82 12.27 -33.40
C LYS A 225 -7.03 12.15 -34.70
N ASP A 226 -6.23 13.15 -35.05
CA ASP A 226 -5.40 13.14 -36.26
C ASP A 226 -4.34 12.04 -36.20
N ILE A 227 -3.64 11.88 -35.06
CA ILE A 227 -2.69 10.78 -34.83
C ILE A 227 -3.39 9.44 -34.99
N ALA A 228 -4.48 9.21 -34.25
CA ALA A 228 -5.21 7.94 -34.28
C ALA A 228 -5.72 7.61 -35.69
N ASN A 229 -6.20 8.59 -36.46
CA ASN A 229 -6.68 8.39 -37.83
C ASN A 229 -5.58 7.96 -38.82
N THR A 230 -4.31 8.11 -38.45
CA THR A 230 -3.18 7.71 -39.29
C THR A 230 -2.69 6.29 -39.02
N VAL A 231 -3.12 5.67 -37.93
CA VAL A 231 -2.59 4.39 -37.45
C VAL A 231 -2.89 3.25 -38.42
N ALA A 232 -1.84 2.53 -38.80
CA ALA A 232 -1.90 1.28 -39.55
C ALA A 232 -1.25 0.15 -38.75
N ILE A 233 -2.02 -0.89 -38.41
CA ILE A 233 -1.49 -2.10 -37.77
C ILE A 233 -1.05 -3.04 -38.88
N THR A 234 0.21 -3.46 -38.82
CA THR A 234 0.86 -4.29 -39.83
C THR A 234 1.41 -5.55 -39.18
N ALA A 235 1.98 -6.47 -39.97
CA ALA A 235 2.79 -7.54 -39.40
C ALA A 235 3.91 -6.92 -38.56
N ALA A 236 4.17 -7.49 -37.38
CA ALA A 236 5.47 -7.31 -36.76
C ALA A 236 6.52 -8.00 -37.63
N ALA A 237 7.73 -7.45 -37.68
CA ALA A 237 8.84 -8.13 -38.32
C ALA A 237 8.99 -9.52 -37.69
N GLU A 238 8.95 -10.58 -38.50
CA GLU A 238 9.31 -11.91 -38.03
C GLU A 238 10.74 -11.82 -37.48
N VAL A 239 10.90 -12.10 -36.19
CA VAL A 239 12.22 -12.42 -35.63
C VAL A 239 12.62 -13.71 -36.33
N GLU A 240 13.38 -13.61 -37.42
CA GLU A 240 13.97 -14.78 -38.02
C GLU A 240 14.79 -15.46 -36.92
N SER A 241 14.45 -16.72 -36.62
CA SER A 241 15.23 -17.65 -35.80
C SER A 241 16.55 -18.04 -36.49
N GLY A 242 17.27 -17.02 -36.98
CA GLY A 242 18.30 -17.09 -37.98
C GLY A 242 19.57 -16.43 -37.47
N GLY A 243 20.19 -17.06 -36.48
CA GLY A 243 21.62 -17.01 -36.17
C GLY A 243 22.33 -15.69 -36.43
N GLY A 244 22.41 -14.85 -35.39
CA GLY A 244 23.27 -13.68 -35.44
C GLY A 244 23.00 -12.56 -34.46
N ALA A 245 22.30 -12.78 -33.34
CA ALA A 245 22.55 -11.94 -32.17
C ALA A 245 23.96 -12.28 -31.70
N ALA A 246 24.81 -11.25 -31.54
CA ALA A 246 26.11 -11.47 -30.93
C ALA A 246 25.85 -12.05 -29.54
N ALA A 247 26.19 -13.33 -29.35
CA ALA A 247 26.16 -13.97 -28.05
C ALA A 247 26.92 -13.06 -27.08
N THR A 248 26.20 -12.44 -26.17
CA THR A 248 26.75 -12.11 -24.86
C THR A 248 27.17 -13.46 -24.27
N GLU A 249 28.48 -13.68 -24.10
CA GLU A 249 28.98 -14.98 -23.64
C GLU A 249 28.36 -15.30 -22.27
N GLY A 250 27.43 -16.25 -22.22
CA GLY A 250 26.88 -16.77 -20.96
C GLY A 250 25.36 -16.83 -20.84
N ILE A 251 24.59 -16.12 -21.67
CA ILE A 251 23.12 -16.06 -21.58
C ILE A 251 22.47 -17.02 -22.59
N PRO A 252 21.61 -17.95 -22.17
CA PRO A 252 20.82 -18.80 -23.08
C PRO A 252 19.76 -18.02 -23.88
N GLU A 253 19.28 -18.58 -24.98
CA GLU A 253 18.17 -18.00 -25.76
C GLU A 253 16.87 -18.07 -24.96
N SER A 254 16.22 -16.92 -24.73
CA SER A 254 14.96 -16.84 -24.01
C SER A 254 13.81 -17.44 -24.83
N GLN A 255 12.89 -18.12 -24.15
CA GLN A 255 11.69 -18.74 -24.71
C GLN A 255 10.47 -17.81 -24.70
N GLY A 256 10.55 -16.70 -23.96
CA GLY A 256 9.50 -15.72 -23.85
C GLY A 256 9.75 -14.73 -22.72
N PHE A 257 8.97 -13.66 -22.73
CA PHE A 257 8.98 -12.62 -21.72
C PHE A 257 7.95 -12.93 -20.62
N LEU A 258 8.31 -12.70 -19.36
CA LEU A 258 7.47 -12.88 -18.18
C LEU A 258 7.18 -11.55 -17.48
N LEU A 259 5.96 -11.41 -17.00
CA LEU A 259 5.54 -10.36 -16.06
C LEU A 259 5.42 -10.95 -14.64
N TYR A 260 5.49 -10.09 -13.62
CA TYR A 260 5.19 -10.51 -12.25
C TYR A 260 3.77 -11.05 -12.14
N GLY A 261 3.63 -12.17 -11.45
CA GLY A 261 2.40 -12.96 -11.31
C GLY A 261 2.20 -14.02 -12.41
N ASP A 262 3.06 -14.09 -13.42
CA ASP A 262 2.95 -15.09 -14.48
C ASP A 262 3.34 -16.50 -13.99
N THR A 263 2.54 -17.48 -14.41
CA THR A 263 2.88 -18.91 -14.36
C THR A 263 2.94 -19.46 -15.78
N VAL A 264 4.07 -20.05 -16.15
CA VAL A 264 4.31 -20.66 -17.47
C VAL A 264 4.74 -22.11 -17.34
N SER A 265 4.33 -22.95 -18.29
CA SER A 265 4.87 -24.30 -18.42
C SER A 265 6.07 -24.31 -19.37
N GLY A 266 7.16 -24.97 -18.97
CA GLY A 266 8.38 -25.11 -19.76
C GLY A 266 8.82 -26.58 -19.94
N GLU A 267 9.73 -26.79 -20.88
CA GLU A 267 10.38 -28.08 -21.12
C GLU A 267 11.88 -27.85 -21.32
N VAL A 268 12.70 -28.67 -20.65
CA VAL A 268 14.15 -28.72 -20.87
C VAL A 268 14.56 -30.09 -21.39
N ALA A 269 15.24 -30.10 -22.54
CA ALA A 269 15.83 -31.31 -23.09
C ALA A 269 17.12 -31.70 -22.37
N ALA A 270 17.46 -32.99 -22.37
CA ALA A 270 18.64 -33.52 -21.70
C ALA A 270 19.95 -32.87 -22.20
N GLY A 271 20.64 -32.15 -21.30
CA GLY A 271 21.88 -31.43 -21.60
C GLY A 271 21.70 -30.06 -22.25
N ASP A 272 20.44 -29.60 -22.38
CA ASP A 272 20.08 -28.26 -22.83
C ASP A 272 19.66 -27.38 -21.62
N VAL A 273 19.32 -26.13 -21.90
CA VAL A 273 18.88 -25.12 -20.93
C VAL A 273 17.60 -24.44 -21.44
N SER A 274 16.71 -24.13 -20.51
CA SER A 274 15.51 -23.31 -20.70
C SER A 274 15.80 -21.93 -20.13
N ALA A 275 15.35 -20.86 -20.79
CA ALA A 275 15.46 -19.52 -20.24
C ALA A 275 14.20 -18.70 -20.50
N TRP A 276 13.88 -17.83 -19.55
CA TRP A 276 12.80 -16.84 -19.64
C TRP A 276 13.35 -15.48 -19.23
N GLU A 277 12.90 -14.43 -19.89
CA GLU A 277 13.35 -13.06 -19.62
C GLU A 277 12.27 -12.26 -18.89
N PHE A 278 12.68 -11.40 -17.98
CA PHE A 278 11.81 -10.43 -17.31
C PHE A 278 12.55 -9.11 -17.10
N ILE A 279 11.82 -8.05 -16.78
CA ILE A 279 12.39 -6.76 -16.41
C ILE A 279 12.15 -6.57 -14.93
N GLY A 280 13.17 -6.09 -14.22
CA GLY A 280 12.99 -5.62 -12.85
C GLY A 280 13.83 -4.39 -12.55
N LEU A 281 13.51 -3.75 -11.43
CA LEU A 281 14.05 -2.47 -10.98
C LEU A 281 14.99 -2.66 -9.79
N GLU A 282 15.96 -1.76 -9.65
CA GLU A 282 16.91 -1.75 -8.53
C GLU A 282 16.17 -1.72 -7.19
N GLY A 283 16.45 -2.71 -6.34
CA GLY A 283 15.87 -2.81 -5.00
C GLY A 283 14.54 -3.56 -4.93
N GLU A 284 13.93 -3.94 -6.05
CA GLU A 284 12.76 -4.83 -6.05
C GLU A 284 13.11 -6.19 -5.45
N MET A 285 12.18 -6.75 -4.69
CA MET A 285 12.28 -8.10 -4.16
C MET A 285 11.30 -9.00 -4.91
N ILE A 286 11.78 -10.14 -5.40
CA ILE A 286 10.96 -11.06 -6.22
C ILE A 286 11.03 -12.49 -5.68
N ASP A 287 9.97 -13.24 -5.94
CA ASP A 287 9.90 -14.68 -5.72
C ASP A 287 9.86 -15.42 -7.06
N ILE A 288 10.66 -16.47 -7.19
CA ILE A 288 10.68 -17.38 -8.34
C ILE A 288 10.51 -18.80 -7.81
N VAL A 289 9.49 -19.49 -8.32
CA VAL A 289 9.19 -20.88 -7.97
C VAL A 289 9.18 -21.71 -9.23
N VAL A 290 10.00 -22.77 -9.27
CA VAL A 290 10.06 -23.72 -10.39
C VAL A 290 9.70 -25.11 -9.88
N THR A 291 8.54 -25.62 -10.28
CA THR A 291 8.06 -26.96 -9.93
C THR A 291 8.35 -27.92 -11.09
N PRO A 292 9.37 -28.79 -10.98
CA PRO A 292 9.65 -29.82 -11.99
C PRO A 292 8.63 -30.96 -11.96
N ASP A 293 8.51 -31.68 -13.08
CA ASP A 293 7.82 -32.98 -13.10
C ASP A 293 8.67 -34.10 -12.48
N ASP A 294 8.10 -35.30 -12.38
CA ASP A 294 8.76 -36.46 -11.77
C ASP A 294 9.99 -37.00 -12.53
N THR A 295 10.35 -36.38 -13.66
CA THR A 295 11.48 -36.77 -14.51
C THR A 295 12.62 -35.75 -14.54
N LEU A 296 12.36 -34.50 -14.14
CA LEU A 296 13.34 -33.44 -14.09
C LEU A 296 13.87 -33.25 -12.67
N ASP A 297 15.20 -33.27 -12.54
CA ASP A 297 15.93 -32.78 -11.37
C ASP A 297 16.37 -31.36 -11.73
N ALA A 298 15.66 -30.34 -11.25
CA ALA A 298 15.78 -28.99 -11.78
C ALA A 298 16.91 -28.22 -11.09
N VAL A 299 17.58 -27.38 -11.87
CA VAL A 299 18.58 -26.45 -11.37
C VAL A 299 18.28 -25.09 -11.95
N VAL A 300 18.08 -24.10 -11.07
CA VAL A 300 17.62 -22.76 -11.42
C VAL A 300 18.69 -21.72 -11.12
N ASN A 301 18.84 -20.75 -12.02
CA ASN A 301 19.72 -19.60 -11.86
C ASN A 301 18.99 -18.33 -12.32
N VAL A 302 19.38 -17.18 -11.77
CA VAL A 302 18.93 -15.87 -12.23
C VAL A 302 20.15 -15.07 -12.68
N LEU A 303 20.18 -14.72 -13.97
CA LEU A 303 21.29 -13.99 -14.60
C LEU A 303 20.90 -12.54 -14.87
N ASP A 304 21.86 -11.61 -14.72
CA ASP A 304 21.74 -10.24 -15.20
C ASP A 304 21.97 -10.12 -16.72
N GLU A 305 21.82 -8.90 -17.26
CA GLU A 305 22.05 -8.58 -18.68
C GLU A 305 23.47 -8.90 -19.19
N SER A 306 24.43 -9.08 -18.29
CA SER A 306 25.81 -9.44 -18.61
C SER A 306 26.05 -10.96 -18.61
N GLY A 307 25.07 -11.74 -18.16
CA GLY A 307 25.14 -13.19 -17.97
C GLY A 307 25.80 -13.61 -16.66
N ALA A 308 25.93 -12.69 -15.71
CA ALA A 308 26.40 -13.02 -14.37
C ALA A 308 25.22 -13.44 -13.49
N SER A 309 25.41 -14.49 -12.68
CA SER A 309 24.43 -14.87 -11.66
C SER A 309 24.29 -13.78 -10.63
N ILE A 310 23.04 -13.43 -10.31
CA ILE A 310 22.71 -12.54 -9.19
C ILE A 310 22.39 -13.29 -7.90
N LEU A 311 22.32 -14.63 -7.95
CA LEU A 311 22.21 -15.48 -6.76
C LEU A 311 23.56 -15.59 -6.03
N GLU A 312 23.56 -15.52 -4.69
CA GLU A 312 24.77 -15.57 -3.85
C GLU A 312 25.63 -16.84 -4.12
N ASN A 313 24.97 -17.98 -4.28
CA ASN A 313 25.61 -19.28 -4.51
C ASN A 313 25.62 -19.71 -5.99
N GLY A 314 25.17 -18.85 -6.91
CA GLY A 314 25.15 -19.14 -8.33
C GLY A 314 23.89 -19.86 -8.81
N GLU A 315 23.51 -20.98 -8.22
CA GLU A 315 22.35 -21.78 -8.66
C GLU A 315 21.64 -22.42 -7.46
N VAL A 316 20.34 -22.67 -7.61
CA VAL A 316 19.48 -23.40 -6.67
C VAL A 316 19.16 -24.77 -7.25
N ASP A 317 19.23 -25.80 -6.41
CA ASP A 317 19.06 -27.22 -6.74
C ASP A 317 18.59 -27.93 -5.45
N ASP A 318 17.31 -28.27 -5.40
CA ASP A 318 16.70 -29.14 -4.38
C ASP A 318 16.28 -30.49 -4.99
N ASN A 319 17.15 -31.06 -5.84
CA ASN A 319 16.93 -32.35 -6.47
C ASN A 319 15.68 -32.42 -7.38
N PHE A 320 14.74 -33.30 -7.06
CA PHE A 320 13.51 -33.49 -7.85
C PHE A 320 12.32 -32.74 -7.23
N ASP A 321 12.58 -31.98 -6.18
CA ASP A 321 11.56 -31.21 -5.47
C ASP A 321 11.45 -29.80 -6.11
N THR A 322 10.73 -28.87 -5.48
CA THR A 322 10.47 -27.54 -6.07
C THR A 322 11.61 -26.59 -5.77
N GLU A 323 12.05 -25.84 -6.79
CA GLU A 323 13.13 -24.86 -6.64
C GLU A 323 12.55 -23.50 -6.30
N GLU A 324 12.89 -22.99 -5.12
CA GLU A 324 12.38 -21.71 -4.61
C GLU A 324 13.52 -20.70 -4.43
N ILE A 325 13.33 -19.52 -5.01
CA ILE A 325 14.19 -18.35 -4.84
C ILE A 325 13.28 -17.25 -4.32
N LEU A 326 13.28 -17.05 -3.00
CA LEU A 326 12.38 -16.13 -2.31
C LEU A 326 13.11 -14.85 -1.87
N GLY A 327 12.44 -13.71 -1.97
CA GLY A 327 12.95 -12.41 -1.53
C GLY A 327 14.22 -11.96 -2.27
N LEU A 328 14.39 -12.35 -3.54
CA LEU A 328 15.58 -11.98 -4.30
C LEU A 328 15.57 -10.48 -4.61
N THR A 329 16.48 -9.72 -4.00
CA THR A 329 16.66 -8.30 -4.29
C THR A 329 17.40 -8.08 -5.61
N LEU A 330 16.80 -7.35 -6.53
CA LEU A 330 17.40 -7.02 -7.82
C LEU A 330 18.44 -5.89 -7.68
N PRO A 331 19.68 -6.10 -8.16
CA PRO A 331 20.78 -5.18 -7.89
C PRO A 331 20.81 -3.92 -8.79
N ALA A 332 20.00 -3.86 -9.85
CA ALA A 332 19.95 -2.74 -10.79
C ALA A 332 18.67 -2.77 -11.62
N ASP A 333 18.29 -1.64 -12.22
CA ASP A 333 17.28 -1.66 -13.28
C ASP A 333 17.83 -2.43 -14.49
N GLY A 334 17.07 -3.39 -15.01
CA GLY A 334 17.51 -4.11 -16.20
C GLY A 334 16.70 -5.34 -16.56
N THR A 335 17.18 -6.02 -17.59
CA THR A 335 16.65 -7.32 -18.03
C THR A 335 17.39 -8.44 -17.30
N TYR A 336 16.60 -9.36 -16.77
CA TYR A 336 17.07 -10.54 -16.06
C TYR A 336 16.59 -11.81 -16.75
N TYR A 337 17.29 -12.92 -16.52
CA TYR A 337 16.98 -14.21 -17.13
C TYR A 337 16.86 -15.29 -16.06
N ILE A 338 15.70 -15.93 -16.00
CA ILE A 338 15.52 -17.16 -15.21
C ILE A 338 15.94 -18.33 -16.08
N VAL A 339 16.99 -19.04 -15.67
CA VAL A 339 17.56 -20.16 -16.39
C VAL A 339 17.26 -21.45 -15.65
N VAL A 340 16.57 -22.37 -16.31
CA VAL A 340 16.24 -23.71 -15.79
C VAL A 340 17.00 -24.75 -16.59
N ARG A 341 17.71 -25.65 -15.90
CA ARG A 341 18.41 -26.79 -16.52
C ARG A 341 18.20 -28.07 -15.73
N GLY A 342 18.47 -29.22 -16.33
CA GLY A 342 18.52 -30.48 -15.57
C GLY A 342 19.85 -30.66 -14.84
N PHE A 343 19.81 -31.19 -13.61
CA PHE A 343 20.99 -31.72 -12.94
C PHE A 343 21.58 -32.90 -13.72
N ALA A 344 22.91 -32.95 -13.83
CA ALA A 344 23.64 -34.01 -14.55
C ALA A 344 23.13 -34.32 -15.98
N ASP A 345 22.77 -33.27 -16.74
CA ASP A 345 22.21 -33.34 -18.09
C ASP A 345 20.82 -34.03 -18.15
N GLY A 346 20.07 -34.01 -17.04
CA GLY A 346 18.66 -34.42 -16.98
C GLY A 346 17.75 -33.55 -17.86
N GLY A 347 16.51 -34.00 -18.07
CA GLY A 347 15.52 -33.26 -18.85
C GLY A 347 14.10 -33.72 -18.52
N GLY A 348 13.13 -32.84 -18.70
CA GLY A 348 11.72 -33.02 -18.36
C GLY A 348 10.96 -31.71 -18.46
N THR A 349 9.72 -31.69 -17.97
CA THR A 349 8.87 -30.49 -17.94
C THR A 349 8.85 -29.84 -16.57
N TYR A 350 8.48 -28.57 -16.51
CA TYR A 350 8.33 -27.81 -15.27
C TYR A 350 7.22 -26.76 -15.42
N GLU A 351 6.71 -26.27 -14.30
CA GLU A 351 6.01 -24.99 -14.23
C GLU A 351 6.89 -23.97 -13.52
N LEU A 352 6.97 -22.76 -14.05
CA LEU A 352 7.71 -21.64 -13.49
C LEU A 352 6.72 -20.53 -13.17
N THR A 353 6.81 -20.01 -11.94
CA THR A 353 6.08 -18.83 -11.50
C THR A 353 7.07 -17.76 -11.06
N ILE A 354 6.80 -16.52 -11.44
CA ILE A 354 7.54 -15.33 -10.96
C ILE A 354 6.53 -14.37 -10.33
N GLY A 355 6.85 -13.77 -9.19
CA GLY A 355 6.03 -12.78 -8.51
C GLY A 355 6.88 -11.71 -7.83
N GLU A 356 6.25 -10.60 -7.46
CA GLU A 356 6.81 -9.71 -6.43
C GLU A 356 6.88 -10.52 -5.12
N ALA A 357 7.91 -10.28 -4.29
CA ALA A 357 8.09 -11.04 -3.06
C ALA A 357 6.83 -10.94 -2.18
N GLY A 358 6.25 -12.09 -1.85
CA GLY A 358 5.00 -12.22 -1.10
C GLY A 358 3.69 -12.29 -1.93
N ALA A 359 3.73 -12.09 -3.26
CA ALA A 359 2.55 -12.22 -4.11
C ALA A 359 1.90 -13.61 -3.99
N VAL A 360 0.66 -13.65 -3.49
CA VAL A 360 -0.09 -14.88 -3.21
C VAL A 360 -0.40 -15.62 -4.51
N THR A 361 0.48 -16.55 -4.90
CA THR A 361 0.09 -17.65 -5.79
C THR A 361 -1.01 -18.44 -5.09
N ALA A 362 -2.02 -18.92 -5.83
CA ALA A 362 -3.14 -19.66 -5.25
C ALA A 362 -2.63 -20.66 -4.21
N PRO A 363 -3.19 -20.68 -2.98
CA PRO A 363 -2.58 -21.43 -1.89
C PRO A 363 -2.34 -22.87 -2.33
N PRO A 364 -1.14 -23.43 -2.07
CA PRO A 364 -0.83 -24.81 -2.41
C PRO A 364 -1.96 -25.72 -1.93
N ALA A 365 -2.25 -26.78 -2.68
CA ALA A 365 -3.29 -27.72 -2.32
C ALA A 365 -3.10 -28.19 -0.86
N GLY A 366 -4.07 -27.92 0.01
CA GLY A 366 -4.01 -28.31 1.42
C GLY A 366 -4.14 -27.16 2.44
N GLY A 367 -4.20 -25.91 2.00
CA GLY A 367 -4.55 -24.76 2.86
C GLY A 367 -6.02 -24.34 2.74
N ASP A 368 -6.59 -23.82 3.83
CA ASP A 368 -7.94 -23.23 3.84
C ASP A 368 -7.90 -21.76 3.38
N SER A 369 -8.97 -21.26 2.77
CA SER A 369 -9.09 -19.83 2.42
C SER A 369 -10.47 -19.24 2.67
N GLY A 370 -10.54 -17.94 2.95
CA GLY A 370 -11.80 -17.24 3.19
C GLY A 370 -11.65 -15.76 3.51
N GLY A 371 -12.75 -15.13 3.91
CA GLY A 371 -12.73 -13.80 4.50
C GLY A 371 -12.83 -13.88 6.03
N ILE A 372 -12.33 -12.85 6.72
CA ILE A 372 -12.47 -12.68 8.17
C ILE A 372 -12.84 -11.23 8.48
N ALA A 373 -13.75 -11.02 9.42
CA ALA A 373 -14.11 -9.67 9.90
C ALA A 373 -13.44 -9.35 11.24
N TYR A 374 -13.33 -8.06 11.57
CA TYR A 374 -12.89 -7.62 12.89
C TYR A 374 -13.77 -8.22 14.01
N GLY A 375 -13.11 -8.74 15.06
CA GLY A 375 -13.75 -9.42 16.19
C GLY A 375 -14.17 -10.87 15.90
N GLU A 376 -13.87 -11.41 14.72
CA GLU A 376 -14.19 -12.78 14.34
C GLU A 376 -13.06 -13.76 14.70
N THR A 377 -13.46 -14.98 15.02
CA THR A 377 -12.57 -16.15 15.09
C THR A 377 -12.98 -17.16 14.02
N VAL A 378 -12.03 -17.56 13.20
CA VAL A 378 -12.18 -18.59 12.17
C VAL A 378 -11.27 -19.77 12.49
N SER A 379 -11.68 -20.98 12.11
CA SER A 379 -10.83 -22.16 12.23
C SER A 379 -10.25 -22.53 10.86
N GLY A 380 -9.01 -22.99 10.85
CA GLY A 380 -8.29 -23.39 9.63
C GLY A 380 -7.37 -24.58 9.84
N THR A 381 -6.82 -25.10 8.74
CA THR A 381 -5.90 -26.23 8.73
C THR A 381 -4.75 -26.05 7.74
N VAL A 382 -3.54 -26.38 8.19
CA VAL A 382 -2.39 -26.66 7.31
C VAL A 382 -2.36 -28.18 7.16
N SER A 383 -2.98 -28.69 6.10
CA SER A 383 -3.25 -30.13 5.98
C SER A 383 -2.12 -30.93 5.32
N GLU A 384 -1.20 -30.26 4.63
CA GLU A 384 -0.03 -30.84 3.99
C GLU A 384 1.20 -29.95 4.27
N PRO A 385 2.42 -30.53 4.33
CA PRO A 385 3.68 -29.80 4.29
C PRO A 385 3.69 -28.69 3.23
N GLY A 386 4.21 -27.50 3.56
CA GLY A 386 4.24 -26.34 2.66
C GLY A 386 2.89 -25.69 2.35
N ALA A 387 1.77 -26.21 2.86
CA ALA A 387 0.46 -25.60 2.61
C ALA A 387 0.29 -24.26 3.36
N ILE A 388 -0.30 -23.27 2.68
CA ILE A 388 -0.58 -21.94 3.24
C ILE A 388 -2.09 -21.75 3.31
N SER A 389 -2.59 -21.40 4.49
CA SER A 389 -3.99 -20.98 4.66
C SER A 389 -4.12 -19.46 4.71
N SER A 390 -5.15 -18.90 4.07
CA SER A 390 -5.24 -17.45 3.81
C SER A 390 -6.61 -16.85 4.18
N TRP A 391 -6.65 -15.79 4.98
CA TRP A 391 -7.88 -15.03 5.29
C TRP A 391 -7.75 -13.56 4.94
N THR A 392 -8.69 -13.07 4.12
CA THR A 392 -8.71 -11.68 3.68
C THR A 392 -9.65 -10.82 4.55
N PHE A 393 -9.23 -9.60 4.86
CA PHE A 393 -10.03 -8.58 5.55
C PHE A 393 -9.74 -7.19 4.94
N THR A 394 -10.65 -6.24 5.11
CA THR A 394 -10.46 -4.85 4.68
C THR A 394 -10.07 -4.00 5.88
N ALA A 395 -9.06 -3.15 5.73
CA ALA A 395 -8.54 -2.27 6.76
C ALA A 395 -8.39 -0.83 6.27
N VAL A 396 -8.22 0.09 7.23
CA VAL A 396 -8.03 1.53 6.97
C VAL A 396 -6.61 1.94 7.36
N SER A 397 -6.00 2.84 6.59
CA SER A 397 -4.69 3.40 6.86
C SER A 397 -4.60 3.98 8.28
N GLY A 398 -3.51 3.65 8.98
CA GLY A 398 -3.25 4.04 10.36
C GLY A 398 -3.92 3.16 11.42
N ASP A 399 -4.75 2.17 11.03
CA ASP A 399 -5.28 1.21 12.00
C ASP A 399 -4.15 0.35 12.56
N LEU A 400 -4.05 0.24 13.88
CA LEU A 400 -3.18 -0.73 14.54
C LEU A 400 -3.95 -2.04 14.75
N VAL A 401 -3.67 -3.04 13.92
CA VAL A 401 -4.40 -4.32 13.88
C VAL A 401 -3.66 -5.40 14.64
N GLY A 402 -4.37 -6.08 15.55
CA GLY A 402 -3.86 -7.24 16.27
C GLY A 402 -4.56 -8.53 15.85
N LEU A 403 -3.81 -9.63 15.83
CA LEU A 403 -4.36 -10.98 15.65
C LEU A 403 -3.67 -12.00 16.56
N VAL A 404 -4.39 -13.09 16.83
CA VAL A 404 -3.88 -14.24 17.59
C VAL A 404 -4.24 -15.52 16.85
N VAL A 405 -3.26 -16.39 16.62
CA VAL A 405 -3.43 -17.74 16.07
C VAL A 405 -3.16 -18.75 17.17
N LYS A 406 -4.22 -19.45 17.56
CA LYS A 406 -4.14 -20.55 18.51
C LYS A 406 -3.92 -21.86 17.77
N VAL A 407 -2.79 -22.51 18.00
CA VAL A 407 -2.42 -23.75 17.30
C VAL A 407 -2.92 -24.99 18.04
N PHE A 408 -3.20 -26.05 17.28
CA PHE A 408 -3.57 -27.37 17.78
C PHE A 408 -2.88 -28.48 16.99
N GLY A 409 -2.52 -29.55 17.69
CA GLY A 409 -1.81 -30.69 17.10
C GLY A 409 -0.30 -30.47 17.16
N ASP A 410 0.37 -30.86 16.08
CA ASP A 410 1.83 -30.73 15.93
C ASP A 410 2.20 -29.53 15.04
N LEU A 411 1.24 -28.62 14.77
CA LEU A 411 1.48 -27.42 13.97
C LEU A 411 2.38 -26.46 14.75
N ASP A 412 3.46 -26.05 14.08
CA ASP A 412 4.31 -24.95 14.46
C ASP A 412 4.02 -23.81 13.47
N ALA A 413 3.23 -22.82 13.89
CA ALA A 413 2.64 -21.89 12.94
C ALA A 413 3.60 -20.75 12.61
N VAL A 414 3.67 -20.40 11.32
CA VAL A 414 4.31 -19.19 10.82
C VAL A 414 3.21 -18.27 10.28
N ILE A 415 3.21 -17.00 10.68
CA ILE A 415 2.25 -16.00 10.22
C ILE A 415 2.92 -14.96 9.34
N ASP A 416 2.24 -14.60 8.26
CA ASP A 416 2.49 -13.37 7.53
C ASP A 416 1.21 -12.53 7.37
N MET A 417 1.36 -11.22 7.19
CA MET A 417 0.30 -10.33 6.77
C MET A 417 0.75 -9.62 5.51
N VAL A 418 0.01 -9.81 4.42
CA VAL A 418 0.34 -9.23 3.12
C VAL A 418 -0.74 -8.25 2.67
N ASP A 419 -0.37 -7.25 1.88
CA ASP A 419 -1.33 -6.33 1.25
C ASP A 419 -2.05 -6.98 0.05
N ALA A 420 -2.85 -6.18 -0.68
CA ALA A 420 -3.59 -6.64 -1.85
C ALA A 420 -2.68 -7.04 -3.04
N GLY A 421 -1.47 -6.48 -3.11
CA GLY A 421 -0.43 -6.91 -4.06
C GLY A 421 0.32 -8.17 -3.60
N GLY A 422 0.14 -8.54 -2.33
CA GLY A 422 0.83 -9.64 -1.67
C GLY A 422 2.15 -9.22 -1.03
N VAL A 423 2.50 -7.93 -1.03
CA VAL A 423 3.71 -7.49 -0.33
C VAL A 423 3.53 -7.71 1.17
N SER A 424 4.49 -8.38 1.81
CA SER A 424 4.47 -8.57 3.27
C SER A 424 4.61 -7.23 3.99
N LEU A 425 3.79 -7.05 5.02
CA LEU A 425 3.88 -5.94 5.96
C LEU A 425 4.93 -6.21 7.05
N LEU A 426 5.53 -7.40 7.07
CA LEU A 426 6.52 -7.82 8.05
C LEU A 426 7.90 -7.87 7.42
N GLU A 427 8.92 -7.39 8.13
CA GLU A 427 10.31 -7.60 7.70
C GLU A 427 10.69 -9.09 7.66
N THR A 428 10.12 -9.86 8.59
CA THR A 428 10.24 -11.31 8.68
C THR A 428 8.92 -11.91 9.15
N THR A 429 8.56 -13.08 8.62
CA THR A 429 7.40 -13.82 9.09
C THR A 429 7.45 -14.07 10.60
N ARG A 430 6.28 -14.06 11.25
CA ARG A 430 6.16 -14.26 12.69
C ARG A 430 6.14 -15.73 13.05
N ASP A 431 7.09 -16.16 13.88
CA ASP A 431 7.26 -17.54 14.34
C ASP A 431 7.79 -17.59 15.80
N THR A 432 6.98 -18.09 16.73
CA THR A 432 7.33 -18.27 18.16
C THR A 432 7.84 -19.67 18.51
N THR A 433 8.22 -20.45 17.50
CA THR A 433 8.91 -21.76 17.50
C THR A 433 8.11 -22.99 17.89
N LEU A 434 7.06 -22.93 18.73
CA LEU A 434 6.18 -24.08 19.06
C LEU A 434 4.87 -23.63 19.78
N GLY A 435 4.42 -22.39 19.55
CA GLY A 435 3.45 -21.69 20.40
C GLY A 435 2.18 -21.22 19.69
N ASN A 436 1.29 -20.56 20.46
CA ASN A 436 0.29 -19.70 19.83
C ASN A 436 1.03 -18.49 19.25
N GLU A 437 0.70 -18.13 18.02
CA GLU A 437 1.27 -16.99 17.37
C GLU A 437 0.41 -15.75 17.60
N ASN A 438 1.05 -14.59 17.58
CA ASN A 438 0.39 -13.30 17.74
C ASN A 438 1.14 -12.26 16.94
N LEU A 439 0.40 -11.34 16.35
CA LEU A 439 0.93 -10.34 15.44
C LEU A 439 0.21 -9.01 15.63
N LEU A 440 0.99 -7.92 15.65
CA LEU A 440 0.54 -6.54 15.79
C LEU A 440 1.15 -5.73 14.64
N VAL A 441 0.32 -5.10 13.81
CA VAL A 441 0.76 -4.42 12.58
C VAL A 441 0.00 -3.11 12.41
N GLU A 442 0.70 -2.05 12.05
CA GLU A 442 0.10 -0.80 11.59
C GLU A 442 -0.23 -0.89 10.10
N ILE A 443 -1.45 -0.53 9.74
CA ILE A 443 -1.95 -0.63 8.37
C ILE A 443 -1.48 0.59 7.56
N PRO A 444 -0.72 0.41 6.47
CA PRO A 444 -0.13 1.54 5.75
C PRO A 444 -1.14 2.29 4.87
N ALA A 445 -2.14 1.61 4.31
CA ALA A 445 -3.08 2.17 3.35
C ALA A 445 -4.50 1.61 3.53
N ASP A 446 -5.50 2.31 3.01
CA ASP A 446 -6.85 1.75 2.90
C ASP A 446 -6.84 0.62 1.87
N GLY A 447 -7.38 -0.55 2.22
CA GLY A 447 -7.38 -1.67 1.28
C GLY A 447 -7.71 -3.02 1.88
N ASP A 448 -7.59 -4.04 1.04
CA ASP A 448 -7.70 -5.43 1.43
C ASP A 448 -6.33 -5.98 1.81
N TYR A 449 -6.29 -6.76 2.88
CA TYR A 449 -5.10 -7.41 3.44
C TYR A 449 -5.39 -8.89 3.65
N THR A 450 -4.35 -9.73 3.52
CA THR A 450 -4.46 -11.17 3.69
C THR A 450 -3.55 -11.67 4.79
N ILE A 451 -4.12 -12.38 5.76
CA ILE A 451 -3.40 -13.10 6.80
C ILE A 451 -3.06 -14.47 6.26
N GLN A 452 -1.78 -14.82 6.24
CA GLN A 452 -1.29 -16.13 5.84
C GLN A 452 -0.83 -16.93 7.07
N VAL A 453 -1.19 -18.20 7.13
CA VAL A 453 -0.77 -19.14 8.17
C VAL A 453 -0.19 -20.39 7.50
N ALA A 454 1.08 -20.64 7.73
CA ALA A 454 1.83 -21.79 7.24
C ALA A 454 2.39 -22.62 8.41
N GLY A 455 2.94 -23.80 8.11
CA GLY A 455 3.68 -24.61 9.08
C GLY A 455 5.19 -24.45 8.92
N PHE A 456 5.89 -24.16 10.02
CA PHE A 456 7.36 -24.19 10.06
C PHE A 456 7.87 -25.62 9.87
N GLU A 457 8.97 -25.80 9.12
CA GLU A 457 9.59 -27.10 8.83
C GLU A 457 8.57 -28.21 8.48
N ASP A 458 7.64 -27.91 7.58
CA ASP A 458 6.60 -28.85 7.11
C ASP A 458 5.63 -29.35 8.20
N SER A 459 5.55 -28.64 9.32
CA SER A 459 4.58 -28.96 10.37
C SER A 459 3.14 -28.80 9.85
N THR A 460 2.25 -29.62 10.38
CA THR A 460 0.85 -29.66 9.94
C THR A 460 -0.07 -29.73 11.14
N GLY A 461 -1.28 -29.22 10.99
CA GLY A 461 -2.29 -29.26 12.04
C GLY A 461 -3.41 -28.27 11.79
N SER A 462 -4.07 -27.88 12.87
CA SER A 462 -5.23 -26.99 12.82
C SER A 462 -5.03 -25.81 13.75
N PHE A 463 -5.72 -24.71 13.49
CA PHE A 463 -5.64 -23.51 14.32
C PHE A 463 -6.97 -22.76 14.37
N ASP A 464 -7.11 -21.90 15.38
CA ASP A 464 -8.12 -20.85 15.43
C ASP A 464 -7.42 -19.49 15.25
N LEU A 465 -7.74 -18.77 14.19
CA LEU A 465 -7.29 -17.41 13.91
C LEU A 465 -8.34 -16.43 14.43
N THR A 466 -7.94 -15.49 15.30
CA THR A 466 -8.80 -14.40 15.79
C THR A 466 -8.24 -13.06 15.37
N LEU A 467 -9.04 -12.26 14.67
CA LEU A 467 -8.73 -10.89 14.29
C LEU A 467 -9.40 -9.92 15.27
N GLY A 468 -8.62 -9.11 15.99
CA GLY A 468 -9.15 -8.11 16.92
C GLY A 468 -9.61 -6.85 16.19
N TYR A 469 -10.54 -6.09 16.78
CA TYR A 469 -10.82 -4.74 16.27
C TYR A 469 -9.56 -3.87 16.32
N PRO A 470 -9.43 -2.85 15.44
CA PRO A 470 -8.33 -1.91 15.48
C PRO A 470 -8.12 -1.36 16.90
N MET A 471 -6.86 -1.32 17.34
CA MET A 471 -6.51 -0.86 18.67
C MET A 471 -6.46 0.66 18.69
N SER A 472 -7.62 1.23 18.98
CA SER A 472 -7.84 2.66 18.88
C SER A 472 -7.57 3.43 20.17
N ASN A 473 -7.52 2.75 21.33
CA ASN A 473 -7.06 3.37 22.59
C ASN A 473 -5.58 3.06 22.80
N SER A 474 -4.77 4.10 22.88
CA SER A 474 -3.33 3.94 23.10
C SER A 474 -2.87 4.83 24.25
N VAL A 475 -2.03 4.28 25.13
CA VAL A 475 -1.34 5.02 26.20
C VAL A 475 0.14 4.72 26.10
N PHE A 476 0.94 5.77 25.98
CA PHE A 476 2.39 5.71 25.88
C PHE A 476 3.05 6.28 27.13
N ALA A 477 4.17 5.68 27.52
CA ALA A 477 5.06 6.16 28.57
C ALA A 477 6.52 5.95 28.16
N SER A 478 7.40 6.77 28.72
CA SER A 478 8.85 6.61 28.60
C SER A 478 9.45 6.30 29.96
N ALA A 479 10.36 5.34 30.04
CA ALA A 479 11.01 4.96 31.28
C ALA A 479 12.49 4.60 31.08
N GLU A 480 13.23 4.49 32.18
CA GLU A 480 14.63 4.07 32.19
C GLU A 480 14.75 2.77 33.00
N LEU A 481 15.23 1.70 32.38
CA LEU A 481 15.53 0.45 33.08
C LEU A 481 16.86 0.59 33.83
N THR A 482 16.80 0.66 35.17
CA THR A 482 17.98 0.89 36.02
C THR A 482 18.66 -0.42 36.47
N GLU A 483 19.89 -0.33 37.00
CA GLU A 483 20.65 -1.50 37.49
C GLU A 483 19.88 -2.34 38.52
N ASP A 484 19.07 -1.70 39.38
CA ASP A 484 18.27 -2.38 40.41
C ASP A 484 17.02 -3.07 39.81
N GLU A 485 16.67 -2.74 38.57
CA GLU A 485 15.47 -3.21 37.86
C GLU A 485 15.79 -4.18 36.73
N VAL A 486 17.05 -4.38 36.37
CA VAL A 486 17.49 -5.37 35.35
C VAL A 486 16.88 -6.75 35.64
N ASP A 487 16.89 -7.20 36.90
CA ASP A 487 16.33 -8.50 37.31
C ASP A 487 14.83 -8.43 37.64
N ALA A 488 14.37 -7.32 38.23
CA ALA A 488 13.01 -7.19 38.75
C ALA A 488 11.99 -6.82 37.66
N GLY A 489 12.44 -6.05 36.68
CA GLY A 489 11.62 -5.37 35.69
C GLY A 489 10.83 -4.19 36.23
N GLN A 490 10.29 -3.41 35.31
CA GLN A 490 9.31 -2.36 35.59
C GLN A 490 7.91 -2.85 35.26
N VAL A 491 6.96 -2.54 36.14
CA VAL A 491 5.61 -3.11 36.12
C VAL A 491 4.61 -2.05 35.70
N TYR A 492 3.75 -2.42 34.75
CA TYR A 492 2.71 -1.56 34.19
C TYR A 492 1.35 -2.25 34.36
N PRO A 493 0.59 -1.89 35.40
CA PRO A 493 -0.72 -2.48 35.65
C PRO A 493 -1.82 -1.85 34.79
N PHE A 494 -2.82 -2.65 34.45
CA PHE A 494 -4.03 -2.22 33.74
C PHE A 494 -5.19 -3.18 34.02
N ILE A 495 -6.41 -2.74 33.76
CA ILE A 495 -7.62 -3.55 33.87
C ILE A 495 -8.14 -3.80 32.47
N ALA A 496 -8.32 -5.07 32.11
CA ALA A 496 -8.91 -5.46 30.84
C ALA A 496 -10.18 -6.28 31.06
N LEU A 497 -11.14 -6.14 30.14
CA LEU A 497 -12.34 -6.95 30.10
C LEU A 497 -12.12 -8.16 29.19
N ALA A 498 -12.75 -9.28 29.53
CA ALA A 498 -12.67 -10.52 28.78
C ALA A 498 -13.05 -10.30 27.31
N GLY A 499 -12.18 -10.74 26.40
CA GLY A 499 -12.35 -10.60 24.96
C GLY A 499 -11.76 -9.31 24.37
N ASN A 500 -11.38 -8.32 25.17
CA ASN A 500 -10.62 -7.18 24.67
C ASN A 500 -9.23 -7.67 24.23
N MET A 501 -8.82 -7.27 23.04
CA MET A 501 -7.45 -7.44 22.59
C MET A 501 -6.60 -6.29 23.09
N VAL A 502 -5.45 -6.62 23.69
CA VAL A 502 -4.48 -5.69 24.26
C VAL A 502 -3.12 -5.93 23.60
N GLY A 503 -2.59 -4.89 22.97
CA GLY A 503 -1.27 -4.84 22.36
C GLY A 503 -0.27 -4.09 23.23
N ILE A 504 0.97 -4.53 23.22
CA ILE A 504 2.10 -3.93 23.93
C ILE A 504 3.23 -3.78 22.91
N ILE A 505 3.76 -2.57 22.81
CA ILE A 505 4.92 -2.23 21.98
C ILE A 505 5.97 -1.65 22.91
N VAL A 506 7.18 -2.20 22.90
CA VAL A 506 8.33 -1.68 23.65
C VAL A 506 9.45 -1.36 22.68
N SER A 507 9.86 -0.10 22.65
CA SER A 507 10.93 0.40 21.77
C SER A 507 12.13 0.83 22.63
N PRO A 508 13.13 -0.02 22.84
CA PRO A 508 14.33 0.32 23.60
C PRO A 508 15.30 1.20 22.80
N GLU A 509 16.08 2.05 23.50
CA GLU A 509 17.20 2.76 22.87
C GLU A 509 18.33 1.81 22.44
N GLU A 510 19.17 2.26 21.48
CA GLU A 510 20.31 1.50 20.96
C GLU A 510 21.18 0.90 22.08
N GLY A 511 21.34 -0.42 22.06
CA GLY A 511 22.17 -1.17 23.00
C GLY A 511 21.47 -1.59 24.30
N LEU A 512 20.18 -1.28 24.45
CA LEU A 512 19.30 -1.92 25.43
C LEU A 512 18.49 -3.01 24.72
N ASP A 513 18.47 -4.19 25.32
CA ASP A 513 17.61 -5.30 24.90
C ASP A 513 16.59 -5.60 26.01
N THR A 514 15.31 -5.67 25.65
CA THR A 514 14.18 -5.78 26.59
C THR A 514 13.38 -7.05 26.35
N ALA A 515 12.66 -7.51 27.37
CA ALA A 515 11.71 -8.60 27.26
C ALA A 515 10.39 -8.21 27.96
N VAL A 516 9.27 -8.63 27.40
CA VAL A 516 7.93 -8.36 27.94
C VAL A 516 7.30 -9.63 28.51
N LEU A 517 6.89 -9.56 29.78
CA LEU A 517 6.14 -10.61 30.46
C LEU A 517 4.74 -10.12 30.81
N VAL A 518 3.70 -10.92 30.62
CA VAL A 518 2.34 -10.60 31.07
C VAL A 518 1.96 -11.48 32.26
N GLU A 519 1.53 -10.85 33.34
CA GLU A 519 1.09 -11.49 34.57
C GLU A 519 -0.33 -11.05 34.93
N GLN A 520 -1.09 -11.95 35.54
CA GLN A 520 -2.38 -11.68 36.15
C GLN A 520 -2.31 -12.12 37.61
N ASP A 521 -2.65 -11.21 38.55
CA ASP A 521 -2.52 -11.45 39.99
C ASP A 521 -1.11 -11.94 40.44
N GLY A 522 -0.06 -11.50 39.75
CA GLY A 522 1.33 -11.89 40.00
C GLY A 522 1.68 -13.32 39.57
N VAL A 523 0.86 -13.91 38.70
CA VAL A 523 1.10 -15.22 38.06
C VAL A 523 1.21 -15.00 36.57
N VAL A 524 2.27 -15.52 35.96
CA VAL A 524 2.42 -15.53 34.49
C VAL A 524 1.23 -16.26 33.89
N VAL A 525 0.56 -15.61 32.95
CA VAL A 525 -0.60 -16.20 32.29
C VAL A 525 -0.10 -17.25 31.30
N GLU A 526 -0.40 -18.53 31.53
CA GLU A 526 0.08 -19.60 30.64
C GLU A 526 -0.42 -19.38 29.20
N GLY A 527 0.51 -19.34 28.24
CA GLY A 527 0.20 -19.07 26.83
C GLY A 527 -0.07 -17.60 26.51
N ILE A 528 0.15 -16.68 27.46
CA ILE A 528 0.07 -15.23 27.27
C ILE A 528 1.35 -14.56 27.84
N GLY A 529 2.18 -14.00 26.96
CA GLY A 529 3.47 -13.37 27.28
C GLY A 529 4.69 -14.28 27.11
N TYR A 530 5.88 -13.70 26.96
CA TYR A 530 7.12 -14.43 26.66
C TYR A 530 7.90 -14.84 27.91
N ALA A 531 8.57 -16.00 27.84
CA ALA A 531 9.64 -16.32 28.78
C ALA A 531 10.84 -15.44 28.46
N ALA A 532 11.44 -14.80 29.47
CA ALA A 532 12.53 -13.81 29.37
C ALA A 532 13.79 -14.24 28.58
N GLU A 533 13.87 -15.49 28.12
CA GLU A 533 14.98 -16.08 27.37
C GLU A 533 14.81 -15.99 25.83
N ARG A 534 13.79 -15.29 25.31
CA ARG A 534 13.42 -15.32 23.88
C ARG A 534 12.78 -14.00 23.41
N GLY A 535 13.53 -12.90 23.48
CA GLY A 535 13.10 -11.64 22.86
C GLY A 535 12.87 -11.83 21.35
N PHE A 536 11.85 -11.20 20.80
CA PHE A 536 11.78 -11.01 19.36
C PHE A 536 12.57 -9.77 19.02
N ASP A 537 13.82 -9.97 18.66
CA ASP A 537 14.69 -8.96 18.06
C ASP A 537 14.19 -8.67 16.63
N THR A 538 13.03 -8.01 16.52
CA THR A 538 12.74 -7.20 15.33
C THR A 538 13.56 -5.93 15.46
N LEU A 539 14.11 -5.43 14.36
CA LEU A 539 15.06 -4.30 14.36
C LEU A 539 14.52 -3.03 15.03
N ASP A 540 13.20 -2.95 15.28
CA ASP A 540 12.47 -1.78 15.79
C ASP A 540 11.81 -1.95 17.18
N GLY A 541 11.91 -3.13 17.84
CA GLY A 541 11.42 -3.33 19.21
C GLY A 541 10.70 -4.65 19.50
N GLU A 542 10.11 -4.74 20.69
CA GLU A 542 9.39 -5.92 21.21
C GLU A 542 7.88 -5.69 21.20
N ASN A 543 7.18 -6.44 20.35
CA ASN A 543 5.74 -6.33 20.15
C ASN A 543 5.01 -7.60 20.59
N TYR A 544 3.91 -7.42 21.31
CA TYR A 544 3.08 -8.53 21.79
C TYR A 544 1.60 -8.16 21.80
N VAL A 545 0.73 -9.10 21.41
CA VAL A 545 -0.72 -8.93 21.52
C VAL A 545 -1.39 -10.16 22.09
N PHE A 546 -2.41 -9.96 22.92
CA PHE A 546 -3.24 -11.04 23.44
C PHE A 546 -4.70 -10.63 23.60
N ILE A 547 -5.56 -11.63 23.76
CA ILE A 547 -6.97 -11.45 24.12
C ILE A 547 -7.11 -11.69 25.61
N ALA A 548 -7.62 -10.71 26.35
CA ALA A 548 -7.87 -10.85 27.78
C ALA A 548 -8.83 -12.04 28.04
N PRO A 549 -8.39 -13.09 28.76
CA PRO A 549 -9.20 -14.29 28.94
C PRO A 549 -10.38 -14.09 29.91
N GLU A 550 -10.23 -13.19 30.88
CA GLU A 550 -11.23 -12.88 31.88
C GLU A 550 -11.18 -11.39 32.27
N ASP A 551 -12.23 -10.91 32.92
CA ASP A 551 -12.21 -9.55 33.49
C ASP A 551 -11.22 -9.53 34.66
N GLY A 552 -10.24 -8.65 34.64
CA GLY A 552 -9.22 -8.67 35.68
C GLY A 552 -8.19 -7.56 35.62
N VAL A 553 -7.39 -7.52 36.68
CA VAL A 553 -6.18 -6.69 36.75
C VAL A 553 -5.03 -7.51 36.18
N TYR A 554 -4.45 -6.97 35.11
CA TYR A 554 -3.28 -7.48 34.45
C TYR A 554 -2.11 -6.55 34.74
N GLN A 555 -0.91 -7.07 34.59
CA GLN A 555 0.30 -6.26 34.56
C GLN A 555 1.22 -6.84 33.51
N PHE A 556 1.89 -5.98 32.75
CA PHE A 556 3.07 -6.44 32.02
C PHE A 556 4.32 -5.90 32.69
N VAL A 557 5.40 -6.65 32.52
CA VAL A 557 6.69 -6.38 33.13
C VAL A 557 7.72 -6.26 32.03
N VAL A 558 8.29 -5.07 31.88
CA VAL A 558 9.43 -4.83 30.99
C VAL A 558 10.70 -5.17 31.75
N LYS A 559 11.44 -6.14 31.26
CA LYS A 559 12.71 -6.61 31.83
C LYS A 559 13.83 -6.40 30.86
N ASN A 560 15.06 -6.51 31.34
CA ASN A 560 16.19 -6.69 30.46
C ASN A 560 16.17 -8.13 29.90
N SER A 561 16.42 -8.26 28.60
CA SER A 561 16.57 -9.56 27.94
C SER A 561 17.86 -10.25 28.39
N VAL A 562 17.82 -11.57 28.56
CA VAL A 562 19.01 -12.36 28.96
C VAL A 562 19.69 -13.10 27.80
N ASP A 563 19.19 -12.94 26.57
CA ASP A 563 19.53 -13.82 25.44
C ASP A 563 20.58 -13.25 24.46
N THR A 564 20.88 -11.95 24.54
CA THR A 564 21.76 -11.30 23.55
C THR A 564 23.07 -10.76 24.15
N GLU A 565 23.96 -10.27 23.28
CA GLU A 565 25.20 -9.59 23.68
C GLU A 565 24.97 -8.29 24.48
N PHE A 566 23.74 -7.77 24.46
CA PHE A 566 23.28 -6.59 25.20
C PHE A 566 22.53 -6.95 26.50
N GLY A 567 22.47 -8.22 26.86
CA GLY A 567 21.92 -8.67 28.14
C GLY A 567 22.68 -8.10 29.35
N GLY A 568 21.92 -7.59 30.31
CA GLY A 568 22.37 -6.91 31.53
C GLY A 568 22.54 -5.39 31.41
N ASN A 569 22.22 -4.81 30.26
CA ASN A 569 22.33 -3.36 30.05
C ASN A 569 21.15 -2.59 30.64
N THR A 570 21.41 -1.32 30.94
CA THR A 570 20.43 -0.32 31.39
C THR A 570 20.27 0.72 30.30
N GLY A 571 19.09 1.32 30.17
CA GLY A 571 18.83 2.34 29.16
C GLY A 571 17.40 2.83 29.22
N THR A 572 17.08 3.80 28.37
CA THR A 572 15.69 4.24 28.24
C THR A 572 14.95 3.44 27.19
N TYR A 573 13.64 3.37 27.33
CA TYR A 573 12.73 2.74 26.39
C TYR A 573 11.39 3.45 26.43
N ASP A 574 10.72 3.44 25.28
CA ASP A 574 9.32 3.83 25.17
C ASP A 574 8.44 2.59 25.21
N VAL A 575 7.25 2.74 25.80
CA VAL A 575 6.25 1.68 25.85
C VAL A 575 4.88 2.22 25.46
N GLY A 576 4.21 1.51 24.56
CA GLY A 576 2.82 1.72 24.18
C GLY A 576 1.95 0.57 24.65
N LEU A 577 0.85 0.87 25.33
CA LEU A 577 -0.26 -0.06 25.52
C LEU A 577 -1.39 0.33 24.59
N HIS A 578 -1.92 -0.65 23.88
CA HIS A 578 -2.94 -0.48 22.85
C HIS A 578 -4.13 -1.39 23.16
N SER A 579 -5.36 -0.95 22.89
CA SER A 579 -6.55 -1.76 23.12
C SER A 579 -7.64 -1.53 22.09
N SER A 580 -8.31 -2.63 21.74
CA SER A 580 -9.50 -2.71 20.87
C SER A 580 -10.82 -2.35 21.56
N GLY A 581 -10.77 -1.98 22.85
CA GLY A 581 -11.95 -1.62 23.63
C GLY A 581 -11.58 -0.87 24.91
N ASN A 582 -12.52 -0.81 25.87
CA ASN A 582 -12.28 -0.13 27.14
C ASN A 582 -11.29 -0.93 27.99
N THR A 583 -10.04 -0.50 28.01
CA THR A 583 -8.99 -0.92 28.93
C THR A 583 -8.71 0.24 29.87
N ILE A 584 -8.64 -0.04 31.16
CA ILE A 584 -8.41 0.97 32.19
C ILE A 584 -6.94 0.95 32.54
N PHE A 585 -6.23 2.03 32.22
CA PHE A 585 -4.80 2.14 32.49
C PHE A 585 -4.57 2.58 33.94
N GLU A 586 -3.79 1.83 34.72
CA GLU A 586 -3.49 2.24 36.09
C GLU A 586 -2.36 3.28 36.13
N LEU A 587 -2.57 4.35 36.88
CA LEU A 587 -1.63 5.45 37.08
C LEU A 587 -0.97 5.39 38.46
N ALA A 588 0.25 5.89 38.52
CA ALA A 588 1.02 6.14 39.73
C ALA A 588 1.35 7.64 39.91
N ASP A 589 1.86 7.99 41.08
CA ASP A 589 2.37 9.36 41.32
C ASP A 589 3.58 9.64 40.42
N GLN A 590 3.61 10.86 39.85
CA GLN A 590 4.63 11.33 38.91
C GLN A 590 4.55 10.74 37.50
N ASP A 591 3.52 9.95 37.19
CA ASP A 591 3.32 9.45 35.83
C ASP A 591 3.12 10.60 34.85
N THR A 592 3.69 10.43 33.66
CA THR A 592 3.42 11.24 32.49
C THR A 592 3.07 10.29 31.36
N THR A 593 1.87 10.45 30.81
CA THR A 593 1.37 9.60 29.72
C THR A 593 0.98 10.43 28.51
N VAL A 594 1.23 9.91 27.32
CA VAL A 594 0.61 10.39 26.08
C VAL A 594 -0.54 9.45 25.78
N ALA A 595 -1.69 9.97 25.37
CA ALA A 595 -2.82 9.11 25.03
C ALA A 595 -3.56 9.58 23.78
N ILE A 596 -4.16 8.61 23.10
CA ILE A 596 -4.94 8.77 21.88
C ILE A 596 -6.32 8.18 22.14
N THR A 597 -7.38 8.98 21.94
CA THR A 597 -8.77 8.53 22.12
C THR A 597 -9.25 7.66 20.96
N ASP A 598 -10.02 6.61 21.27
CA ASP A 598 -10.66 5.76 20.28
C ASP A 598 -11.96 6.35 19.69
N GLY A 599 -12.68 5.54 18.91
CA GLY A 599 -14.04 5.82 18.42
C GLY A 599 -15.12 5.99 19.49
N SER A 600 -14.84 5.64 20.76
CA SER A 600 -15.71 5.95 21.90
C SER A 600 -15.47 7.36 22.46
N GLY A 601 -14.34 7.99 22.08
CA GLY A 601 -14.02 9.39 22.35
C GLY A 601 -13.38 9.62 23.72
N PHE A 602 -13.00 8.57 24.45
CA PHE A 602 -12.40 8.69 25.78
C PHE A 602 -11.34 7.62 26.06
N VAL A 603 -10.40 7.94 26.96
CA VAL A 603 -9.51 6.97 27.60
C VAL A 603 -9.82 6.94 29.10
N GLU A 604 -9.86 5.74 29.67
CA GLU A 604 -10.14 5.51 31.08
C GLU A 604 -8.87 5.10 31.84
N TYR A 605 -8.69 5.68 33.02
CA TYR A 605 -7.59 5.38 33.93
C TYR A 605 -8.11 5.06 35.32
N ALA A 606 -7.28 4.40 36.12
CA ALA A 606 -7.52 4.20 37.54
C ALA A 606 -6.33 4.67 38.37
N ILE A 607 -6.60 5.23 39.54
CA ILE A 607 -5.56 5.56 40.51
C ILE A 607 -6.06 5.34 41.93
N ARG A 608 -5.17 4.82 42.78
CA ARG A 608 -5.45 4.59 44.20
C ARG A 608 -4.79 5.66 45.04
N GLY A 609 -5.57 6.29 45.92
CA GLY A 609 -5.09 7.28 46.88
C GLY A 609 -5.43 6.93 48.31
N LEU A 610 -4.64 7.45 49.26
CA LEU A 610 -4.89 7.36 50.70
C LEU A 610 -5.71 8.56 51.19
N ALA A 611 -6.43 8.37 52.30
CA ALA A 611 -7.18 9.43 52.96
C ALA A 611 -6.31 10.69 53.22
N GLY A 612 -6.74 11.83 52.70
CA GLY A 612 -6.08 13.12 52.80
C GLY A 612 -5.06 13.42 51.71
N GLN A 613 -4.72 12.46 50.85
CA GLN A 613 -3.88 12.74 49.67
C GLN A 613 -4.67 13.54 48.64
N THR A 614 -3.95 14.38 47.90
CA THR A 614 -4.52 15.20 46.83
C THR A 614 -3.92 14.80 45.49
N LEU A 615 -4.77 14.29 44.60
CA LEU A 615 -4.50 14.09 43.19
C LEU A 615 -4.60 15.42 42.45
N THR A 616 -3.61 15.72 41.63
CA THR A 616 -3.63 16.78 40.63
C THR A 616 -3.34 16.15 39.27
N LEU A 617 -4.27 16.31 38.34
CA LEU A 617 -4.13 15.92 36.94
C LEU A 617 -3.96 17.19 36.13
N LYS A 618 -2.98 17.20 35.24
CA LYS A 618 -2.83 18.25 34.23
C LYS A 618 -2.88 17.58 32.87
N VAL A 619 -3.90 17.90 32.07
CA VAL A 619 -4.12 17.36 30.72
C VAL A 619 -3.83 18.46 29.71
N GLU A 620 -2.87 18.22 28.82
CA GLU A 620 -2.38 19.15 27.81
C GLU A 620 -2.71 18.60 26.40
N PRO A 621 -3.68 19.20 25.68
CA PRO A 621 -4.04 18.78 24.32
C PRO A 621 -2.89 19.05 23.31
N TYR A 622 -2.64 18.09 22.41
CA TYR A 622 -1.72 18.25 21.26
C TYR A 622 -2.43 18.59 19.96
N THR A 623 -3.69 18.20 19.84
CA THR A 623 -4.59 18.51 18.72
C THR A 623 -5.62 19.56 19.15
N GLU A 624 -6.49 20.04 18.24
CA GLU A 624 -7.65 20.88 18.65
C GLU A 624 -8.67 20.02 19.43
N PHE A 625 -8.30 19.68 20.66
CA PHE A 625 -9.04 18.86 21.61
C PHE A 625 -9.51 19.75 22.76
N ASP A 626 -10.80 19.68 23.08
CA ASP A 626 -11.40 20.36 24.23
C ASP A 626 -11.58 19.33 25.34
N ALA A 627 -10.56 19.21 26.20
CA ALA A 627 -10.46 18.12 27.15
C ALA A 627 -11.51 18.26 28.26
N VAL A 628 -12.21 17.17 28.56
CA VAL A 628 -13.06 17.03 29.75
C VAL A 628 -12.47 15.95 30.63
N VAL A 629 -12.18 16.30 31.88
CA VAL A 629 -11.63 15.37 32.87
C VAL A 629 -12.68 15.06 33.91
N MET A 630 -13.10 13.80 33.99
CA MET A 630 -14.05 13.32 34.98
C MET A 630 -13.38 12.36 35.95
N VAL A 631 -13.71 12.47 37.23
CA VAL A 631 -13.33 11.52 38.26
C VAL A 631 -14.59 10.87 38.83
N THR A 632 -14.63 9.54 38.83
CA THR A 632 -15.74 8.76 39.38
C THR A 632 -15.26 7.79 40.46
N ASP A 633 -16.17 7.37 41.35
CA ASP A 633 -15.95 6.23 42.23
C ASP A 633 -16.13 4.89 41.48
N ALA A 634 -15.90 3.78 42.18
CA ALA A 634 -16.05 2.43 41.63
C ALA A 634 -17.49 2.02 41.29
N ASP A 635 -18.50 2.75 41.79
CA ASP A 635 -19.90 2.56 41.40
C ASP A 635 -20.27 3.44 40.19
N GLY A 636 -19.33 4.21 39.64
CA GLY A 636 -19.51 5.14 38.53
C GLY A 636 -20.17 6.46 38.92
N ASN A 637 -20.23 6.81 40.21
CA ASN A 637 -20.74 8.12 40.62
C ASN A 637 -19.68 9.18 40.38
N LEU A 638 -20.06 10.28 39.74
CA LEU A 638 -19.20 11.44 39.53
C LEU A 638 -18.82 12.09 40.87
N LEU A 639 -17.51 12.20 41.11
CA LEU A 639 -16.91 12.82 42.28
C LEU A 639 -16.42 14.24 41.98
N GLN A 640 -15.77 14.41 40.83
CA GLN A 640 -15.21 15.69 40.37
C GLN A 640 -15.25 15.72 38.84
N GLU A 641 -15.45 16.90 38.27
CA GLU A 641 -15.39 17.16 36.83
C GLU A 641 -14.67 18.49 36.64
N GLU A 642 -13.82 18.57 35.63
CA GLU A 642 -13.28 19.82 35.12
C GLU A 642 -13.59 19.91 33.63
N THR A 643 -14.19 21.04 33.26
CA THR A 643 -14.50 21.46 31.90
C THR A 643 -14.14 22.93 31.84
N ASP A 644 -13.00 23.30 31.23
CA ASP A 644 -12.72 24.72 31.05
C ASP A 644 -13.80 25.34 30.14
N ALA A 645 -14.13 26.59 30.41
CA ALA A 645 -14.95 27.42 29.55
C ALA A 645 -14.14 28.14 28.45
N ALA A 646 -12.81 27.98 28.40
CA ALA A 646 -11.90 28.73 27.53
C ALA A 646 -11.77 28.19 26.10
N GLY A 647 -12.17 26.94 25.84
CA GLY A 647 -12.24 26.33 24.51
C GLY A 647 -11.00 25.52 24.12
N ALA A 648 -11.11 24.81 22.98
CA ALA A 648 -10.15 23.82 22.50
C ALA A 648 -8.67 24.27 22.55
N GLY A 649 -7.79 23.36 23.00
CA GLY A 649 -6.34 23.57 23.03
C GLY A 649 -5.77 24.15 24.34
N GLU A 650 -6.59 24.44 25.35
CA GLU A 650 -6.12 24.87 26.67
C GLU A 650 -5.80 23.69 27.60
N ILE A 651 -4.96 23.94 28.61
CA ILE A 651 -4.53 22.94 29.59
C ILE A 651 -5.61 22.80 30.66
N GLU A 652 -6.13 21.60 30.85
CA GLU A 652 -7.05 21.28 31.92
C GLU A 652 -6.31 20.88 33.19
N THR A 653 -6.75 21.40 34.34
CA THR A 653 -6.20 21.02 35.64
C THR A 653 -7.30 20.60 36.60
N LEU A 654 -7.39 19.29 36.87
CA LEU A 654 -8.31 18.74 37.85
C LEU A 654 -7.57 18.43 39.15
N THR A 655 -8.17 18.80 40.28
CA THR A 655 -7.67 18.43 41.61
C THR A 655 -8.74 17.68 42.39
N TYR A 656 -8.38 16.56 43.01
CA TYR A 656 -9.26 15.75 43.85
C TYR A 656 -8.55 15.33 45.14
N THR A 657 -9.20 15.51 46.29
CA THR A 657 -8.66 15.06 47.59
C THR A 657 -9.43 13.84 48.06
N PHE A 658 -8.72 12.76 48.37
CA PHE A 658 -9.30 11.51 48.85
C PHE A 658 -9.82 11.65 50.27
N ASP A 659 -11.12 11.42 50.49
CA ASP A 659 -11.70 11.41 51.84
C ASP A 659 -11.32 10.14 52.63
N GLU A 660 -11.13 9.03 51.91
CA GLU A 660 -10.69 7.75 52.44
C GLU A 660 -9.76 7.03 51.45
N GLU A 661 -9.15 5.93 51.88
CA GLU A 661 -8.35 5.11 50.98
C GLU A 661 -9.26 4.41 49.97
N ALA A 662 -9.12 4.76 48.68
CA ALA A 662 -9.97 4.25 47.62
C ALA A 662 -9.25 4.28 46.26
N THR A 663 -9.73 3.45 45.34
CA THR A 663 -9.46 3.58 43.90
C THR A 663 -10.56 4.43 43.28
N ILE A 664 -10.16 5.41 42.48
CA ILE A 664 -11.05 6.21 41.63
C ILE A 664 -10.73 5.95 40.17
N PHE A 665 -11.69 6.25 39.30
CA PHE A 665 -11.55 6.15 37.86
C PHE A 665 -11.53 7.56 37.26
N ILE A 666 -10.71 7.75 36.24
CA ILE A 666 -10.53 9.01 35.54
C ILE A 666 -10.88 8.78 34.10
N GLN A 667 -11.79 9.58 33.54
CA GLN A 667 -12.05 9.60 32.10
C GLN A 667 -11.58 10.93 31.55
N VAL A 668 -10.79 10.87 30.48
CA VAL A 668 -10.41 12.04 29.68
C VAL A 668 -11.06 11.88 28.31
N HIS A 669 -11.88 12.84 27.91
CA HIS A 669 -12.62 12.79 26.65
C HIS A 669 -12.73 14.15 25.99
N ASP A 670 -13.09 14.16 24.70
CA ASP A 670 -13.34 15.40 23.96
C ASP A 670 -14.76 15.89 24.26
N ALA A 671 -14.91 17.16 24.62
CA ALA A 671 -16.23 17.78 24.81
C ALA A 671 -17.12 17.64 23.56
N ALA A 672 -16.53 17.58 22.36
CA ALA A 672 -17.25 17.34 21.11
C ALA A 672 -17.44 15.84 20.77
N GLY A 673 -16.76 14.94 21.49
CA GLY A 673 -16.80 13.50 21.30
C GLY A 673 -16.06 13.01 20.05
N ALA A 674 -15.06 13.75 19.57
CA ALA A 674 -14.23 13.31 18.45
C ALA A 674 -13.26 12.19 18.87
N ALA A 675 -13.02 11.27 17.94
CA ALA A 675 -12.01 10.23 18.04
C ALA A 675 -10.64 10.75 17.57
N GLY A 676 -9.56 10.07 17.98
CA GLY A 676 -8.19 10.38 17.57
C GLY A 676 -7.59 11.62 18.25
N ALA A 677 -8.18 12.08 19.34
CA ALA A 677 -7.65 13.20 20.09
C ALA A 677 -6.38 12.79 20.85
N VAL A 678 -5.32 13.58 20.70
CA VAL A 678 -4.04 13.36 21.36
C VAL A 678 -3.85 14.35 22.50
N TYR A 679 -3.49 13.85 23.68
CA TYR A 679 -3.14 14.68 24.84
C TYR A 679 -2.00 14.07 25.66
N VAL A 680 -1.31 14.91 26.44
CA VAL A 680 -0.42 14.46 27.52
C VAL A 680 -1.07 14.70 28.86
N MET A 681 -1.02 13.70 29.74
CA MET A 681 -1.46 13.83 31.11
C MET A 681 -0.26 13.69 32.06
N THR A 682 -0.11 14.64 32.99
CA THR A 682 0.84 14.51 34.11
C THR A 682 0.08 14.35 35.43
N VAL A 683 0.53 13.41 36.25
CA VAL A 683 -0.11 13.01 37.50
C VAL A 683 0.74 13.42 38.70
N SER A 684 0.14 14.05 39.70
CA SER A 684 0.77 14.25 41.01
C SER A 684 -0.18 13.87 42.13
N LEU A 685 0.27 13.00 43.04
CA LEU A 685 -0.50 12.52 44.19
C LEU A 685 0.29 12.79 45.47
N GLN A 686 -0.08 13.86 46.21
CA GLN A 686 0.65 14.35 47.39
C GLN A 686 -0.07 14.13 48.72
#